data_AF-A0A8J6N974-F1
#
_entry.id   AF-A0A8J6N974-F1
#
_cell.length_a   1.000
_cell.length_b   1.000
_cell.length_c   1.000
_cell.angle_alpha   90.00
_cell.angle_beta   90.00
_cell.angle_gamma   90.00
#
_symmetry.space_group_name_H-M   'P 1'
#
loop_
_entity.id
_entity.type
_entity.pdbx_description
1 polymer ?
#
loop_
_entity_poly.entity_id
_entity_poly.type
_entity_poly.pdbx_seq_one_letter_code
_entity_poly.pdbx_strand_id
1 'polypeptide(L)'
;LVKKISVAPVLAENNANAAFIKVNKITNKNGRFSVNLTIHKQTDDGTKTAKVTVKQDDDLFIKSNEREMYRNGFIVTEINARPGMEYVKFSNGIRLSLGEEQGGFRDDIIKEQIRETIKAHFEKEAQVMNSGIKVLSLFFIDKVANYRVYTDSGYENGIYAEWFEDLYAKVAEDYRTLFNKEILPARKVHNGYFSKDKKGEKGKFTDTSGKTVKDEDTYSLIMKDKEKLLSLDTPLKFIFSHSALREGWDNPNVFQICTLSSSTSFIKKRQEIGRGMRLPVNQNGERIQDEYINNLVVVANESYDEFAALLQREFEEDCGVVFGRLPMDAFIGIKFIRDEKEIIIDEKKSEKMWNKIKDQALIEDDGFIKKEFNDAVENMTFDVDDEFKPVKLEIVKTVEKYQIEKHIEDHSKKIKGKINEKVLLDPEFEQFWNTINTKTIYSVNYSTKELVEKASSAIMKMEKIDPPKIRTSMADIEVSNKGVSATLVRTPTTAYVAKFTRVPDILTYIQGKTELTRSTIYEILVKSKRLDDFQINPQQFMDSVVKELRSVLNYMIIEGIKYEKLEGISYEMSRLRDDAHKLNFSNDRIFETKKSVYDYIYYDSGVEKKFAEGLEALKDVKYFIKLPGWFQIPTPVGNYNPDWAILRKNGDIVYLIRETKATKDQMQLRGFETAKIKCGARHFETIGVDYDVVTSISDANL
;
A
#
# COMPACT_ATOMS: atom_id res chain seq x y z
N LEU A 1 -0.18 6.52 4.56
CA LEU A 1 -0.05 6.74 3.11
C LEU A 1 1.18 5.98 2.60
N VAL A 2 1.14 4.65 2.71
CA VAL A 2 2.12 3.70 2.16
C VAL A 2 1.34 2.74 1.26
N LYS A 3 2.02 1.94 0.43
CA LYS A 3 1.35 0.88 -0.34
C LYS A 3 0.68 -0.13 0.58
N LYS A 4 -0.39 -0.77 0.10
CA LYS A 4 -0.91 -2.01 0.68
C LYS A 4 0.06 -3.16 0.40
N ILE A 5 -0.01 -4.23 1.19
CA ILE A 5 0.77 -5.44 0.96
C ILE A 5 -0.18 -6.52 0.46
N SER A 6 0.15 -7.20 -0.63
CA SER A 6 -0.49 -8.45 -0.99
C SER A 6 0.50 -9.59 -0.91
N VAL A 7 0.14 -10.71 -0.28
CA VAL A 7 1.00 -11.89 -0.17
C VAL A 7 0.58 -12.92 -1.21
N ALA A 8 1.53 -13.37 -2.02
CA ALA A 8 1.38 -14.49 -2.93
C ALA A 8 2.12 -15.71 -2.34
N PRO A 9 1.42 -16.59 -1.60
CA PRO A 9 2.04 -17.77 -1.01
C PRO A 9 2.35 -18.80 -2.10
N VAL A 10 3.59 -19.29 -2.14
CA VAL A 10 3.99 -20.42 -2.98
C VAL A 10 4.36 -21.57 -2.06
N LEU A 11 3.35 -22.37 -1.74
CA LEU A 11 3.47 -23.51 -0.84
C LEU A 11 3.42 -24.80 -1.66
N ALA A 12 4.21 -25.77 -1.22
CA ALA A 12 4.16 -27.10 -1.77
C ALA A 12 3.07 -27.93 -1.09
N GLU A 13 2.08 -28.39 -1.84
CA GLU A 13 1.11 -29.36 -1.38
C GLU A 13 1.49 -30.77 -1.84
N ASN A 14 1.51 -31.73 -0.90
CA ASN A 14 1.48 -33.18 -1.10
C ASN A 14 2.21 -33.74 -2.35
N ASN A 15 3.53 -33.92 -2.26
CA ASN A 15 4.31 -34.71 -3.23
C ASN A 15 5.00 -35.85 -2.49
N ALA A 16 4.21 -36.88 -2.24
CA ALA A 16 4.69 -38.18 -1.83
C ALA A 16 5.47 -38.90 -2.96
N ASN A 17 5.58 -38.33 -4.17
CA ASN A 17 6.02 -39.08 -5.35
C ASN A 17 7.54 -39.02 -5.61
N ALA A 18 8.33 -38.38 -4.74
CA ALA A 18 9.80 -38.35 -4.82
C ALA A 18 10.47 -38.80 -3.51
N ALA A 19 11.73 -39.25 -3.61
CA ALA A 19 12.57 -39.61 -2.47
C ALA A 19 13.11 -38.34 -1.77
N PHE A 20 12.55 -38.01 -0.60
CA PHE A 20 12.96 -36.84 0.18
C PHE A 20 14.10 -37.18 1.13
N ILE A 21 15.20 -36.40 1.09
CA ILE A 21 16.35 -36.55 1.97
C ILE A 21 16.86 -35.18 2.37
N LYS A 22 16.99 -34.89 3.67
CA LYS A 22 17.64 -33.67 4.18
C LYS A 22 18.72 -34.01 5.19
N VAL A 23 19.92 -33.44 5.04
CA VAL A 23 21.05 -33.68 5.95
C VAL A 23 21.00 -32.74 7.14
N ASN A 24 20.55 -33.23 8.29
CA ASN A 24 20.44 -32.43 9.51
C ASN A 24 21.79 -32.30 10.24
N LYS A 25 22.56 -33.38 10.27
CA LYS A 25 23.82 -33.45 11.03
C LYS A 25 24.71 -34.56 10.53
N ILE A 26 26.02 -34.30 10.43
CA ILE A 26 27.04 -35.32 10.18
C ILE A 26 27.92 -35.40 11.44
N THR A 27 28.16 -36.61 11.93
CA THR A 27 28.87 -36.83 13.20
C THR A 27 29.99 -37.84 13.02
N ASN A 28 31.15 -37.58 13.61
CA ASN A 28 32.22 -38.54 13.79
C ASN A 28 32.51 -38.66 15.29
N LYS A 29 32.24 -39.83 15.88
CA LYS A 29 32.61 -40.15 17.26
C LYS A 29 33.56 -41.35 17.25
N ASN A 30 34.82 -41.13 17.62
CA ASN A 30 35.86 -42.18 17.72
C ASN A 30 36.00 -43.02 16.43
N GLY A 31 35.98 -42.38 15.26
CA GLY A 31 36.09 -43.07 13.96
C GLY A 31 34.81 -43.71 13.45
N ARG A 32 33.69 -43.55 14.17
CA ARG A 32 32.35 -43.98 13.71
C ARG A 32 31.61 -42.80 13.10
N PHE A 33 31.38 -42.88 11.80
CA PHE A 33 30.63 -41.89 11.03
C PHE A 33 29.14 -42.20 11.04
N SER A 34 28.31 -41.18 11.25
CA SER A 34 26.85 -41.30 11.13
C SER A 34 26.24 -39.98 10.68
N VAL A 35 25.15 -40.09 9.91
CA VAL A 35 24.39 -38.95 9.38
C VAL A 35 22.98 -38.99 9.93
N ASN A 36 22.51 -37.87 10.49
CA ASN A 36 21.12 -37.67 10.82
C ASN A 36 20.40 -37.06 9.62
N LEU A 37 19.45 -37.81 9.06
CA LEU A 37 18.67 -37.42 7.90
C LEU A 37 17.22 -37.18 8.29
N THR A 38 16.55 -36.26 7.61
CA THR A 38 15.09 -36.21 7.55
C THR A 38 14.65 -36.85 6.24
N ILE A 39 13.77 -37.85 6.30
CA ILE A 39 13.24 -38.57 5.13
C ILE A 39 11.72 -38.73 5.21
N HIS A 40 11.08 -39.05 4.10
CA HIS A 40 9.69 -39.52 4.09
C HIS A 40 9.63 -41.01 4.45
N LYS A 41 8.83 -41.37 5.46
CA LYS A 41 8.58 -42.75 5.92
C LYS A 41 7.14 -43.18 5.57
N GLN A 42 6.96 -44.44 5.20
CA GLN A 42 5.64 -45.02 4.96
C GLN A 42 4.95 -45.36 6.29
N THR A 43 3.70 -44.92 6.48
CA THR A 43 2.84 -45.24 7.63
C THR A 43 1.44 -45.66 7.16
N ASP A 44 0.61 -46.19 8.06
CA ASP A 44 -0.75 -46.67 7.78
C ASP A 44 -1.69 -45.54 7.32
N ASP A 45 -1.50 -44.32 7.83
CA ASP A 45 -2.26 -43.11 7.43
C ASP A 45 -1.63 -42.38 6.22
N GLY A 46 -0.67 -43.00 5.53
CA GLY A 46 0.07 -42.40 4.42
C GLY A 46 1.50 -41.99 4.75
N THR A 47 2.04 -41.03 4.00
CA THR A 47 3.47 -40.65 4.10
C THR A 47 3.67 -39.63 5.22
N LYS A 48 4.65 -39.86 6.11
CA LYS A 48 5.02 -38.88 7.17
C LYS A 48 6.53 -38.61 7.16
N THR A 49 6.91 -37.38 7.49
CA THR A 49 8.31 -36.98 7.62
C THR A 49 8.91 -37.49 8.92
N ALA A 50 10.06 -38.16 8.87
CA ALA A 50 10.73 -38.76 10.03
C ALA A 50 12.24 -38.49 10.03
N LYS A 51 12.82 -38.35 11.22
CA LYS A 51 14.28 -38.27 11.41
C LYS A 51 14.85 -39.68 11.57
N VAL A 52 15.85 -40.02 10.76
CA VAL A 52 16.56 -41.30 10.83
C VAL A 52 18.06 -41.05 10.99
N THR A 53 18.75 -41.99 11.62
CA THR A 53 20.21 -41.98 11.66
C THR A 53 20.74 -43.13 10.81
N VAL A 54 21.62 -42.80 9.87
CA VAL A 54 22.22 -43.74 8.93
C VAL A 54 23.73 -43.76 9.06
N LYS A 55 24.33 -44.90 8.75
CA LYS A 55 25.78 -45.14 8.65
C LYS A 55 26.13 -45.55 7.23
N GLN A 56 27.41 -45.74 6.96
CA GLN A 56 27.85 -46.36 5.71
C GLN A 56 27.16 -47.72 5.52
N ASP A 57 26.78 -48.02 4.27
CA ASP A 57 26.06 -49.20 3.83
C ASP A 57 24.60 -49.33 4.33
N ASP A 58 24.06 -48.35 5.08
CA ASP A 58 22.64 -48.31 5.40
C ASP A 58 21.80 -47.97 4.15
N ASP A 59 20.70 -48.69 3.96
CA ASP A 59 19.74 -48.48 2.89
C ASP A 59 18.52 -47.66 3.36
N LEU A 60 18.25 -46.54 2.69
CA LEU A 60 17.09 -45.70 2.98
C LEU A 60 15.75 -46.38 2.67
N PHE A 61 15.71 -47.38 1.79
CA PHE A 61 14.51 -48.21 1.58
C PHE A 61 14.07 -48.87 2.88
N ILE A 62 15.00 -49.49 3.59
CA ILE A 62 14.71 -50.14 4.88
C ILE A 62 14.36 -49.09 5.95
N LYS A 63 15.13 -47.98 6.03
CA LYS A 63 14.91 -46.94 7.05
C LYS A 63 13.59 -46.19 6.88
N SER A 64 13.06 -46.15 5.65
CA SER A 64 11.80 -45.50 5.30
C SER A 64 10.55 -46.37 5.47
N ASN A 65 10.69 -47.59 6.03
CA ASN A 65 9.62 -48.59 6.07
C ASN A 65 9.22 -49.05 4.66
N GLU A 66 10.23 -49.40 3.85
CA GLU A 66 10.08 -49.95 2.50
C GLU A 66 9.32 -49.04 1.53
N ARG A 67 9.53 -47.73 1.65
CA ARG A 67 8.95 -46.79 0.70
C ARG A 67 9.61 -46.97 -0.66
N GLU A 68 8.79 -47.26 -1.66
CA GLU A 68 9.20 -47.56 -3.04
C GLU A 68 10.20 -46.56 -3.66
N MET A 69 10.05 -45.27 -3.35
CA MET A 69 10.92 -44.22 -3.87
C MET A 69 12.39 -44.34 -3.48
N TYR A 70 12.72 -45.07 -2.40
CA TYR A 70 14.11 -45.33 -2.02
C TYR A 70 14.65 -46.69 -2.49
N ARG A 71 13.83 -47.51 -3.16
CA ARG A 71 14.18 -48.90 -3.53
C ARG A 71 15.48 -48.99 -4.34
N ASN A 72 15.72 -48.02 -5.21
CA ASN A 72 16.84 -48.05 -6.14
C ASN A 72 17.83 -46.90 -5.87
N GLY A 73 19.05 -47.26 -5.46
CA GLY A 73 20.18 -46.34 -5.47
C GLY A 73 20.34 -45.43 -4.24
N PHE A 74 19.62 -45.69 -3.14
CA PHE A 74 19.70 -44.88 -1.91
C PHE A 74 20.44 -45.58 -0.76
N ILE A 75 21.50 -46.31 -1.10
CA ILE A 75 22.43 -46.91 -0.13
C ILE A 75 23.54 -45.91 0.14
N VAL A 76 23.85 -45.65 1.41
CA VAL A 76 24.93 -44.73 1.80
C VAL A 76 26.29 -45.31 1.42
N THR A 77 26.97 -44.71 0.44
CA THR A 77 28.27 -45.16 -0.04
C THR A 77 29.44 -44.46 0.63
N GLU A 78 29.27 -43.20 1.05
CA GLU A 78 30.36 -42.41 1.62
C GLU A 78 29.82 -41.38 2.62
N ILE A 79 30.54 -41.17 3.74
CA ILE A 79 30.26 -40.11 4.71
C ILE A 79 31.56 -39.37 5.01
N ASN A 80 31.57 -38.06 4.77
CA ASN A 80 32.67 -37.18 5.12
C ASN A 80 32.23 -36.24 6.24
N ALA A 81 32.96 -36.23 7.35
CA ALA A 81 32.68 -35.40 8.53
C ALA A 81 33.77 -34.35 8.80
N ARG A 82 34.62 -34.05 7.80
CA ARG A 82 35.66 -33.04 7.93
C ARG A 82 35.03 -31.65 7.99
N PRO A 83 35.33 -30.82 9.01
CA PRO A 83 34.78 -29.47 9.13
C PRO A 83 34.98 -28.64 7.85
N GLY A 84 33.88 -28.12 7.29
CA GLY A 84 33.86 -27.33 6.05
C GLY A 84 33.83 -28.15 4.74
N MET A 85 33.81 -29.48 4.82
CA MET A 85 33.71 -30.40 3.68
C MET A 85 32.78 -31.59 3.99
N GLU A 86 31.81 -31.39 4.89
CA GLU A 86 30.91 -32.46 5.33
C GLU A 86 29.90 -32.83 4.24
N TYR A 87 29.78 -34.12 3.91
CA TYR A 87 28.76 -34.63 3.01
C TYR A 87 28.42 -36.10 3.26
N VAL A 88 27.30 -36.52 2.67
CA VAL A 88 26.91 -37.92 2.48
C VAL A 88 26.72 -38.21 1.00
N LYS A 89 27.15 -39.38 0.54
CA LYS A 89 26.99 -39.86 -0.83
C LYS A 89 26.15 -41.14 -0.86
N PHE A 90 25.30 -41.27 -1.87
CA PHE A 90 24.43 -42.43 -2.10
C PHE A 90 24.85 -43.22 -3.34
N SER A 91 24.38 -44.46 -3.49
CA SER A 91 24.76 -45.37 -4.58
C SER A 91 24.30 -44.93 -5.97
N ASN A 92 23.27 -44.08 -6.05
CA ASN A 92 22.83 -43.40 -7.27
C ASN A 92 23.72 -42.19 -7.67
N GLY A 93 24.80 -41.93 -6.95
CA GLY A 93 25.75 -40.85 -7.26
C GLY A 93 25.41 -39.49 -6.63
N ILE A 94 24.26 -39.38 -5.96
CA ILE A 94 23.88 -38.16 -5.23
C ILE A 94 24.84 -37.91 -4.08
N ARG A 95 25.19 -36.64 -3.90
CA ARG A 95 26.00 -36.13 -2.79
C ARG A 95 25.29 -34.94 -2.15
N LEU A 96 25.06 -34.99 -0.84
CA LEU A 96 24.42 -33.93 -0.07
C LEU A 96 25.32 -33.46 1.07
N SER A 97 25.54 -32.16 1.17
CA SER A 97 26.32 -31.49 2.21
C SER A 97 25.45 -31.21 3.44
N LEU A 98 26.08 -30.81 4.56
CA LEU A 98 25.34 -30.43 5.77
C LEU A 98 24.31 -29.32 5.47
N GLY A 99 23.03 -29.60 5.75
CA GLY A 99 21.92 -28.68 5.51
C GLY A 99 21.27 -28.78 4.12
N GLU A 100 21.86 -29.51 3.17
CA GLU A 100 21.29 -29.73 1.84
C GLU A 100 20.17 -30.78 1.87
N GLU A 101 19.24 -30.65 0.92
CA GLU A 101 18.10 -31.55 0.75
C GLU A 101 17.88 -31.93 -0.72
N GLN A 102 17.31 -33.10 -0.95
CA GLN A 102 16.94 -33.64 -2.25
C GLN A 102 15.50 -34.19 -2.22
N GLY A 103 14.80 -34.08 -3.35
CA GLY A 103 13.42 -34.55 -3.48
C GLY A 103 12.46 -33.77 -2.59
N GLY A 104 12.92 -32.62 -2.08
CA GLY A 104 12.10 -31.59 -1.50
C GLY A 104 11.57 -30.68 -2.61
N PHE A 105 10.56 -29.91 -2.28
CA PHE A 105 9.93 -28.99 -3.22
C PHE A 105 10.72 -27.71 -3.44
N ARG A 106 11.93 -27.57 -2.91
CA ARG A 106 12.65 -26.30 -2.85
C ARG A 106 12.86 -25.70 -4.25
N ASP A 107 13.38 -26.48 -5.20
CA ASP A 107 13.65 -25.99 -6.55
C ASP A 107 12.35 -25.66 -7.31
N ASP A 108 11.32 -26.49 -7.15
CA ASP A 108 10.01 -26.28 -7.78
C ASP A 108 9.29 -25.07 -7.18
N ILE A 109 9.33 -24.90 -5.86
CA ILE A 109 8.84 -23.72 -5.15
C ILE A 109 9.59 -22.48 -5.65
N ILE A 110 10.92 -22.51 -5.73
CA ILE A 110 11.71 -21.37 -6.19
C ILE A 110 11.36 -21.01 -7.63
N LYS A 111 11.23 -22.01 -8.53
CA LYS A 111 10.79 -21.78 -9.90
C LYS A 111 9.40 -21.16 -9.95
N GLU A 112 8.47 -21.64 -9.12
CA GLU A 112 7.12 -21.11 -9.08
C GLU A 112 7.07 -19.70 -8.45
N GLN A 113 7.89 -19.41 -7.43
CA GLN A 113 8.08 -18.06 -6.90
C GLN A 113 8.62 -17.10 -7.96
N ILE A 114 9.61 -17.53 -8.76
CA ILE A 114 10.14 -16.76 -9.88
C ILE A 114 9.03 -16.52 -10.91
N ARG A 115 8.30 -17.56 -11.30
CA ARG A 115 7.20 -17.49 -12.27
C ARG A 115 6.12 -16.52 -11.84
N GLU A 116 5.63 -16.64 -10.60
CA GLU A 116 4.55 -15.81 -10.09
C GLU A 116 4.99 -14.35 -9.91
N THR A 117 6.26 -14.11 -9.56
CA THR A 117 6.82 -12.76 -9.53
C THR A 117 6.87 -12.13 -10.91
N ILE A 118 7.29 -12.87 -11.94
CA ILE A 118 7.32 -12.39 -13.33
C ILE A 118 5.90 -12.08 -13.81
N LYS A 119 4.94 -12.96 -13.54
CA LYS A 119 3.53 -12.76 -13.89
C LYS A 119 2.96 -11.52 -13.20
N ALA A 120 3.15 -11.38 -11.89
CA ALA A 120 2.72 -10.20 -11.14
C ALA A 120 3.38 -8.90 -11.67
N HIS A 121 4.62 -8.97 -12.16
CA HIS A 121 5.28 -7.85 -12.82
C HIS A 121 4.57 -7.46 -14.12
N PHE A 122 4.34 -8.41 -15.03
CA PHE A 122 3.64 -8.14 -16.29
C PHE A 122 2.21 -7.64 -16.09
N GLU A 123 1.48 -8.20 -15.13
CA GLU A 123 0.15 -7.71 -14.75
C GLU A 123 0.21 -6.25 -14.28
N LYS A 124 1.20 -5.90 -13.45
CA LYS A 124 1.39 -4.51 -13.01
C LYS A 124 1.80 -3.60 -14.16
N GLU A 125 2.68 -4.04 -15.06
CA GLU A 125 3.06 -3.27 -16.26
C GLU A 125 1.85 -3.01 -17.17
N ALA A 126 0.98 -3.99 -17.36
CA ALA A 126 -0.27 -3.81 -18.10
C ALA A 126 -1.19 -2.81 -17.38
N GLN A 127 -1.31 -2.91 -16.06
CA GLN A 127 -2.15 -2.01 -15.24
C GLN A 127 -1.73 -0.54 -15.34
N VAL A 128 -0.42 -0.25 -15.46
CA VAL A 128 0.13 1.12 -15.44
C VAL A 128 0.69 1.60 -16.77
N MET A 129 0.43 0.87 -17.86
CA MET A 129 1.06 1.08 -19.18
C MET A 129 0.96 2.53 -19.68
N ASN A 130 -0.19 3.18 -19.44
CA ASN A 130 -0.48 4.54 -19.88
C ASN A 130 -0.27 5.61 -18.78
N SER A 131 0.22 5.22 -17.61
CA SER A 131 0.36 6.10 -16.44
C SER A 131 1.75 6.72 -16.31
N GLY A 132 2.69 6.40 -17.20
CA GLY A 132 4.07 6.87 -17.10
C GLY A 132 4.80 6.32 -15.86
N ILE A 133 4.38 5.17 -15.34
CA ILE A 133 4.95 4.57 -14.14
C ILE A 133 5.87 3.42 -14.57
N LYS A 134 7.14 3.48 -14.17
CA LYS A 134 8.06 2.36 -14.32
C LYS A 134 7.75 1.30 -13.27
N VAL A 135 7.70 0.03 -13.64
CA VAL A 135 7.52 -1.10 -12.71
C VAL A 135 8.86 -1.76 -12.45
N LEU A 136 9.17 -2.03 -11.17
CA LEU A 136 10.37 -2.73 -10.74
C LEU A 136 10.01 -3.91 -9.83
N SER A 137 10.75 -5.02 -9.97
CA SER A 137 10.67 -6.18 -9.07
C SER A 137 12.02 -6.48 -8.45
N LEU A 138 12.00 -6.90 -7.19
CA LEU A 138 13.19 -7.22 -6.40
C LEU A 138 13.16 -8.68 -5.95
N PHE A 139 14.23 -9.41 -6.23
CA PHE A 139 14.46 -10.78 -5.78
C PHE A 139 15.52 -10.78 -4.68
N PHE A 140 15.20 -11.38 -3.54
CA PHE A 140 16.16 -11.67 -2.47
C PHE A 140 16.61 -13.13 -2.58
N ILE A 141 17.86 -13.34 -2.97
CA ILE A 141 18.45 -14.66 -3.19
C ILE A 141 19.23 -15.14 -1.95
N ASP A 142 19.34 -16.44 -1.80
CA ASP A 142 20.08 -17.09 -0.71
C ASP A 142 21.59 -17.11 -0.89
N LYS A 143 22.09 -17.20 -2.13
CA LYS A 143 23.54 -17.20 -2.44
C LYS A 143 23.81 -16.47 -3.75
N VAL A 144 24.89 -15.71 -3.82
CA VAL A 144 25.30 -15.02 -5.07
C VAL A 144 25.55 -16.01 -6.20
N ALA A 145 26.16 -17.16 -5.89
CA ALA A 145 26.47 -18.22 -6.85
C ALA A 145 25.23 -18.79 -7.56
N ASN A 146 24.06 -18.76 -6.91
CA ASN A 146 22.82 -19.24 -7.51
C ASN A 146 22.34 -18.32 -8.65
N TYR A 147 22.77 -17.06 -8.68
CA TYR A 147 22.45 -16.13 -9.77
C TYR A 147 23.64 -15.89 -10.72
N ARG A 148 24.88 -15.90 -10.22
CA ARG A 148 26.07 -15.59 -11.02
C ARG A 148 27.26 -16.46 -10.62
N VAL A 149 27.78 -17.22 -11.59
CA VAL A 149 28.95 -18.09 -11.43
C VAL A 149 30.16 -17.39 -12.04
N TYR A 150 31.19 -17.12 -11.25
CA TYR A 150 32.40 -16.44 -11.75
C TYR A 150 33.36 -17.43 -12.40
N THR A 151 33.75 -17.16 -13.64
CA THR A 151 34.72 -17.93 -14.42
C THR A 151 35.99 -17.12 -14.64
N ASP A 152 37.06 -17.75 -15.13
CA ASP A 152 38.32 -17.05 -15.41
C ASP A 152 38.20 -15.96 -16.49
N SER A 153 37.18 -16.04 -17.34
CA SER A 153 36.85 -15.09 -18.41
C SER A 153 35.78 -14.05 -18.02
N GLY A 154 35.23 -14.11 -16.80
CA GLY A 154 34.18 -13.19 -16.35
C GLY A 154 33.15 -13.87 -15.45
N TYR A 155 31.91 -13.94 -15.90
CA TYR A 155 30.85 -14.66 -15.20
C TYR A 155 29.85 -15.26 -16.17
N GLU A 156 29.20 -16.33 -15.71
CA GLU A 156 28.10 -17.02 -16.35
C GLU A 156 26.85 -16.96 -15.47
N ASN A 157 25.70 -17.26 -16.07
CA ASN A 157 24.43 -17.33 -15.36
C ASN A 157 24.47 -18.48 -14.34
N GLY A 158 24.05 -18.19 -13.11
CA GLY A 158 23.72 -19.22 -12.14
C GLY A 158 22.32 -19.77 -12.40
N ILE A 159 21.98 -20.85 -11.71
CA ILE A 159 20.74 -21.60 -11.90
C ILE A 159 19.46 -20.75 -11.81
N TYR A 160 19.40 -19.75 -10.92
CA TYR A 160 18.26 -18.83 -10.81
C TYR A 160 18.17 -17.86 -11.99
N ALA A 161 19.30 -17.43 -12.56
CA ALA A 161 19.30 -16.56 -13.73
C ALA A 161 18.81 -17.35 -14.96
N GLU A 162 19.24 -18.59 -15.12
CA GLU A 162 18.75 -19.49 -16.19
C GLU A 162 17.24 -19.73 -16.06
N TRP A 163 16.77 -20.13 -14.88
CA TRP A 163 15.33 -20.33 -14.64
C TRP A 163 14.53 -19.05 -14.87
N PHE A 164 15.05 -17.90 -14.45
CA PHE A 164 14.41 -16.62 -14.71
C PHE A 164 14.28 -16.35 -16.21
N GLU A 165 15.34 -16.51 -17.00
CA GLU A 165 15.29 -16.24 -18.44
C GLU A 165 14.30 -17.16 -19.17
N ASP A 166 14.28 -18.44 -18.83
CA ASP A 166 13.35 -19.43 -19.37
C ASP A 166 11.90 -19.14 -19.02
N LEU A 167 11.62 -18.86 -17.74
CA LEU A 167 10.28 -18.56 -17.26
C LEU A 167 9.79 -17.21 -17.79
N TYR A 168 10.67 -16.21 -17.88
CA TYR A 168 10.35 -14.90 -18.44
C TYR A 168 9.90 -15.02 -19.89
N ALA A 169 10.63 -15.77 -20.72
CA ALA A 169 10.26 -15.98 -22.12
C ALA A 169 8.89 -16.66 -22.26
N LYS A 170 8.59 -17.66 -21.41
CA LYS A 170 7.30 -18.36 -21.41
C LYS A 170 6.15 -17.45 -20.99
N VAL A 171 6.29 -16.74 -19.87
CA VAL A 171 5.24 -15.84 -19.37
C VAL A 171 5.04 -14.66 -20.32
N ALA A 172 6.11 -14.12 -20.92
CA ALA A 172 6.01 -13.03 -21.88
C ALA A 172 5.09 -13.36 -23.06
N GLU A 173 5.02 -14.62 -23.50
CA GLU A 173 4.12 -15.05 -24.58
C GLU A 173 2.66 -14.75 -24.26
N ASP A 174 2.22 -15.04 -23.04
CA ASP A 174 0.84 -14.85 -22.58
C ASP A 174 0.42 -13.37 -22.59
N TYR A 175 1.39 -12.45 -22.56
CA TYR A 175 1.14 -11.00 -22.52
C TYR A 175 1.50 -10.27 -23.81
N ARG A 176 2.01 -10.95 -24.85
CA ARG A 176 2.37 -10.29 -26.12
C ARG A 176 1.23 -9.52 -26.75
N THR A 177 0.01 -10.05 -26.70
CA THR A 177 -1.18 -9.42 -27.27
C THR A 177 -1.70 -8.24 -26.45
N LEU A 178 -1.29 -8.14 -25.18
CA LEU A 178 -1.68 -7.07 -24.27
C LEU A 178 -0.79 -5.83 -24.42
N PHE A 179 0.47 -6.01 -24.79
CA PHE A 179 1.43 -4.92 -24.96
C PHE A 179 1.52 -4.49 -26.42
N ASN A 180 1.18 -3.22 -26.71
CA ASN A 180 1.44 -2.60 -28.03
C ASN A 180 2.93 -2.25 -28.24
N LYS A 181 3.86 -2.88 -27.51
CA LYS A 181 5.30 -2.63 -27.53
C LYS A 181 6.07 -3.95 -27.55
N GLU A 182 7.25 -3.93 -28.16
CA GLU A 182 8.15 -5.09 -28.17
C GLU A 182 8.56 -5.46 -26.73
N ILE A 183 8.33 -6.72 -26.35
CA ILE A 183 8.82 -7.27 -25.09
C ILE A 183 10.32 -7.55 -25.25
N LEU A 184 11.13 -6.87 -24.44
CA LEU A 184 12.59 -7.02 -24.47
C LEU A 184 13.01 -8.44 -24.07
N PRO A 185 14.12 -8.97 -24.62
CA PRO A 185 14.64 -10.28 -24.23
C PRO A 185 15.08 -10.29 -22.77
N ALA A 186 14.91 -11.44 -22.09
CA ALA A 186 15.16 -11.61 -20.67
C ALA A 186 16.51 -11.00 -20.23
N ARG A 187 17.62 -11.38 -20.87
CA ARG A 187 18.98 -10.87 -20.58
C ARG A 187 19.15 -9.34 -20.48
N LYS A 188 18.24 -8.54 -21.05
CA LYS A 188 18.30 -7.06 -20.98
C LYS A 188 17.51 -6.48 -19.80
N VAL A 189 16.61 -7.24 -19.19
CA VAL A 189 15.65 -6.75 -18.21
C VAL A 189 15.97 -7.15 -16.76
N HIS A 190 16.90 -8.08 -16.52
CA HIS A 190 17.37 -8.42 -15.17
C HIS A 190 18.86 -8.18 -14.96
N ASN A 191 19.25 -7.89 -13.71
CA ASN A 191 20.65 -7.85 -13.30
C ASN A 191 20.78 -8.13 -11.80
N GLY A 192 21.96 -8.59 -11.38
CA GLY A 192 22.32 -8.88 -10.00
C GLY A 192 23.14 -7.76 -9.34
N TYR A 193 22.85 -7.50 -8.07
CA TYR A 193 23.48 -6.50 -7.23
C TYR A 193 24.04 -7.16 -5.96
N PHE A 194 25.37 -7.31 -5.91
CA PHE A 194 26.09 -8.05 -4.86
C PHE A 194 27.26 -7.21 -4.36
N SER A 195 27.75 -7.44 -3.14
CA SER A 195 28.95 -6.78 -2.59
C SER A 195 30.27 -7.40 -3.11
N LYS A 196 31.29 -6.59 -3.39
CA LYS A 196 32.65 -7.03 -3.80
C LYS A 196 33.60 -7.12 -2.60
N ASP A 197 34.47 -8.13 -2.56
CA ASP A 197 35.56 -8.20 -1.56
C ASP A 197 36.80 -7.43 -2.03
N LYS A 198 37.45 -6.69 -1.10
CA LYS A 198 38.69 -5.91 -1.35
C LYS A 198 39.99 -6.73 -1.17
N LYS A 199 39.94 -7.98 -0.71
CA LYS A 199 41.17 -8.75 -0.32
C LYS A 199 41.41 -10.09 -1.01
N GLY A 200 40.70 -10.42 -2.09
CA GLY A 200 41.03 -11.58 -2.94
C GLY A 200 41.40 -11.11 -4.35
N GLU A 201 42.58 -11.50 -4.84
CA GLU A 201 42.98 -11.31 -6.23
C GLU A 201 41.82 -11.69 -7.18
N LYS A 202 41.47 -10.77 -8.10
CA LYS A 202 40.41 -10.87 -9.12
C LYS A 202 38.94 -10.65 -8.69
N GLY A 203 38.61 -9.62 -7.91
CA GLY A 203 37.31 -8.92 -7.99
C GLY A 203 36.03 -9.77 -7.85
N LYS A 204 36.07 -10.87 -7.10
CA LYS A 204 34.92 -11.77 -6.87
C LYS A 204 33.95 -11.16 -5.86
N PHE A 205 32.65 -11.32 -6.12
CA PHE A 205 31.57 -10.91 -5.22
C PHE A 205 31.27 -12.02 -4.19
N THR A 206 30.91 -11.66 -2.97
CA THR A 206 30.80 -12.61 -1.84
C THR A 206 29.46 -12.54 -1.10
N ASP A 207 29.11 -13.62 -0.42
CA ASP A 207 27.92 -13.70 0.44
C ASP A 207 28.18 -12.89 1.73
N THR A 208 27.71 -11.64 1.78
CA THR A 208 27.89 -10.76 2.94
C THR A 208 26.65 -10.71 3.83
N SER A 209 26.84 -10.67 5.15
CA SER A 209 25.75 -10.55 6.15
C SER A 209 25.20 -9.12 6.33
N GLY A 210 25.71 -8.15 5.56
CA GLY A 210 25.27 -6.75 5.57
C GLY A 210 25.84 -5.87 6.70
N LYS A 211 26.65 -6.41 7.63
CA LYS A 211 27.11 -5.70 8.85
C LYS A 211 28.56 -5.15 8.83
N THR A 212 29.30 -5.20 7.73
CA THR A 212 30.75 -4.87 7.72
C THR A 212 31.11 -3.63 6.91
N VAL A 213 32.14 -2.90 7.36
CA VAL A 213 32.72 -1.68 6.73
C VAL A 213 33.33 -1.94 5.33
N LYS A 214 33.47 -3.21 4.93
CA LYS A 214 34.09 -3.66 3.66
C LYS A 214 33.29 -3.35 2.39
N ASP A 215 32.14 -2.73 2.55
CA ASP A 215 31.08 -2.62 1.55
C ASP A 215 31.13 -1.31 0.72
N GLU A 216 31.94 -0.30 1.07
CA GLU A 216 31.88 1.07 0.50
C GLU A 216 32.00 1.19 -1.04
N ASP A 217 32.73 0.31 -1.75
CA ASP A 217 33.04 0.51 -3.18
C ASP A 217 32.02 -0.08 -4.17
N THR A 218 31.06 -0.89 -3.69
CA THR A 218 30.10 -1.59 -4.58
C THR A 218 28.81 -0.80 -4.83
N TYR A 219 28.61 0.31 -4.10
CA TYR A 219 27.36 1.07 -4.07
C TYR A 219 27.17 2.07 -5.21
N SER A 220 28.22 2.31 -6.00
CA SER A 220 28.29 3.43 -6.93
C SER A 220 27.51 3.25 -8.24
N LEU A 221 27.06 2.04 -8.63
CA LEU A 221 26.29 1.88 -9.87
C LEU A 221 24.78 2.15 -9.70
N ILE A 222 24.11 1.56 -8.70
CA ILE A 222 22.65 1.75 -8.51
C ILE A 222 22.31 3.08 -7.84
N MET A 223 23.13 3.57 -6.89
CA MET A 223 22.88 4.87 -6.26
C MET A 223 23.09 6.04 -7.23
N LYS A 224 24.05 5.93 -8.15
CA LYS A 224 24.37 6.98 -9.12
C LYS A 224 23.34 7.07 -10.26
N ASP A 225 22.64 5.96 -10.53
CA ASP A 225 21.62 5.85 -11.59
C ASP A 225 20.20 5.59 -11.05
N LYS A 226 19.93 5.90 -9.77
CA LYS A 226 18.63 5.67 -9.13
C LYS A 226 17.48 6.34 -9.87
N GLU A 227 17.71 7.55 -10.40
CA GLU A 227 16.74 8.27 -11.23
C GLU A 227 16.58 7.61 -12.60
N LYS A 228 17.65 7.07 -13.19
CA LYS A 228 17.57 6.32 -14.45
C LYS A 228 16.74 5.05 -14.29
N LEU A 229 16.78 4.39 -13.13
CA LEU A 229 15.93 3.22 -12.87
C LEU A 229 14.43 3.54 -12.86
N LEU A 230 14.05 4.80 -12.66
CA LEU A 230 12.66 5.25 -12.76
C LEU A 230 12.25 5.63 -14.19
N SER A 231 13.23 5.79 -15.09
CA SER A 231 12.97 6.06 -16.51
C SER A 231 12.42 4.83 -17.21
N LEU A 232 11.43 5.06 -18.08
CA LEU A 232 10.88 4.04 -18.98
C LEU A 232 11.89 3.58 -20.04
N ASP A 233 12.89 4.40 -20.37
CA ASP A 233 13.91 4.09 -21.36
C ASP A 233 14.94 3.08 -20.85
N THR A 234 15.06 2.96 -19.52
CA THR A 234 15.96 1.98 -18.91
C THR A 234 15.35 0.58 -19.04
N PRO A 235 16.02 -0.38 -19.70
CA PRO A 235 15.46 -1.70 -19.95
C PRO A 235 15.39 -2.56 -18.67
N LEU A 236 16.23 -2.27 -17.67
CA LEU A 236 16.26 -3.00 -16.41
C LEU A 236 14.93 -2.85 -15.66
N LYS A 237 14.39 -3.98 -15.20
CA LYS A 237 13.09 -4.12 -14.50
C LYS A 237 13.17 -5.06 -13.30
N PHE A 238 14.01 -6.09 -13.37
CA PHE A 238 14.17 -7.12 -12.34
C PHE A 238 15.55 -7.03 -11.69
N ILE A 239 15.59 -6.96 -10.37
CA ILE A 239 16.82 -6.76 -9.61
C ILE A 239 17.01 -7.94 -8.67
N PHE A 240 18.17 -8.59 -8.71
CA PHE A 240 18.52 -9.69 -7.81
C PHE A 240 19.51 -9.21 -6.76
N SER A 241 19.25 -9.46 -5.47
CA SER A 241 20.10 -9.05 -4.35
C SER A 241 20.26 -10.17 -3.33
N HIS A 242 21.46 -10.35 -2.78
CA HIS A 242 21.72 -11.33 -1.70
C HIS A 242 21.51 -10.73 -0.30
N SER A 243 21.64 -9.42 -0.14
CA SER A 243 21.44 -8.74 1.15
C SER A 243 20.34 -7.70 1.05
N ALA A 244 19.67 -7.41 2.17
CA ALA A 244 18.88 -6.21 2.31
C ALA A 244 19.75 -5.03 1.86
N LEU A 245 19.35 -4.40 0.75
CA LEU A 245 20.04 -3.25 0.18
C LEU A 245 20.29 -2.26 1.33
N ARG A 246 21.44 -1.60 1.48
CA ARG A 246 21.68 -0.79 2.71
C ARG A 246 20.81 0.47 2.79
N GLU A 247 20.88 1.18 3.92
CA GLU A 247 20.33 2.54 4.06
C GLU A 247 20.68 3.40 2.82
N GLY A 248 19.66 4.01 2.20
CA GLY A 248 19.80 4.79 0.95
C GLY A 248 19.14 4.17 -0.29
N TRP A 249 19.02 2.84 -0.36
CA TRP A 249 18.20 2.19 -1.38
C TRP A 249 16.73 2.18 -0.99
N ASP A 250 15.97 2.98 -1.70
CA ASP A 250 14.55 3.18 -1.48
C ASP A 250 13.93 3.68 -2.79
N ASN A 251 13.41 2.75 -3.58
CA ASN A 251 12.81 3.07 -4.87
C ASN A 251 11.28 2.94 -4.75
N PRO A 252 10.53 4.04 -4.96
CA PRO A 252 9.09 4.06 -4.79
C PRO A 252 8.34 3.17 -5.80
N ASN A 253 8.99 2.76 -6.89
CA ASN A 253 8.39 2.02 -7.99
C ASN A 253 8.64 0.50 -7.94
N VAL A 254 9.09 -0.01 -6.78
CA VAL A 254 9.12 -1.45 -6.50
C VAL A 254 7.70 -1.92 -6.22
N PHE A 255 7.17 -2.80 -7.06
CA PHE A 255 5.81 -3.35 -6.91
C PHE A 255 5.79 -4.82 -6.53
N GLN A 256 6.90 -5.55 -6.74
CA GLN A 256 7.02 -6.94 -6.36
C GLN A 256 8.31 -7.16 -5.57
N ILE A 257 8.21 -7.91 -4.47
CA ILE A 257 9.34 -8.42 -3.71
C ILE A 257 9.20 -9.93 -3.63
N CYS A 258 10.19 -10.65 -4.13
CA CYS A 258 10.25 -12.09 -4.08
C CYS A 258 11.35 -12.53 -3.14
N THR A 259 11.01 -13.30 -2.11
CA THR A 259 11.99 -13.84 -1.17
C THR A 259 12.27 -15.30 -1.50
N LEU A 260 13.37 -15.55 -2.22
CA LEU A 260 13.87 -16.90 -2.53
C LEU A 260 14.75 -17.46 -1.40
N SER A 261 15.19 -16.60 -0.48
CA SER A 261 15.99 -17.02 0.66
C SER A 261 15.15 -17.76 1.71
N SER A 262 15.61 -18.93 2.15
CA SER A 262 15.05 -19.66 3.29
C SER A 262 15.50 -19.09 4.65
N SER A 263 15.87 -17.80 4.70
CA SER A 263 16.44 -17.21 5.92
C SER A 263 15.40 -17.16 7.03
N THR A 264 15.78 -17.68 8.19
CA THR A 264 14.93 -17.80 9.40
C THR A 264 14.77 -16.47 10.16
N SER A 265 15.40 -15.38 9.70
CA SER A 265 15.32 -14.08 10.36
C SER A 265 14.23 -13.22 9.72
N PHE A 266 13.02 -13.27 10.28
CA PHE A 266 11.87 -12.47 9.86
C PHE A 266 12.16 -10.95 9.93
N ILE A 267 12.95 -10.50 10.92
CA ILE A 267 13.47 -9.12 11.02
C ILE A 267 14.13 -8.63 9.71
N LYS A 268 14.90 -9.50 9.03
CA LYS A 268 15.50 -9.15 7.73
C LYS A 268 14.45 -9.01 6.64
N LYS A 269 13.46 -9.93 6.58
CA LYS A 269 12.35 -9.86 5.62
C LYS A 269 11.56 -8.55 5.75
N ARG A 270 11.28 -8.08 6.97
CA ARG A 270 10.58 -6.80 7.17
C ARG A 270 11.38 -5.60 6.65
N GLN A 271 12.68 -5.55 6.93
CA GLN A 271 13.56 -4.50 6.40
C GLN A 271 13.68 -4.52 4.87
N GLU A 272 13.54 -5.71 4.27
CA GLU A 272 13.49 -5.91 2.83
C GLU A 272 12.17 -5.39 2.23
N ILE A 273 11.03 -5.72 2.85
CA ILE A 273 9.68 -5.29 2.44
C ILE A 273 9.49 -3.78 2.59
N GLY A 274 9.97 -3.20 3.69
CA GLY A 274 9.88 -1.76 3.96
C GLY A 274 10.43 -0.86 2.85
N ARG A 275 11.32 -1.40 2.00
CA ARG A 275 11.93 -0.70 0.86
C ARG A 275 11.01 -0.57 -0.35
N GLY A 276 9.93 -1.36 -0.41
CA GLY A 276 8.90 -1.29 -1.45
C GLY A 276 7.66 -0.51 -1.05
N MET A 277 7.51 -0.13 0.22
CA MET A 277 6.26 0.41 0.77
C MET A 277 5.94 1.86 0.38
N ARG A 278 6.88 2.59 -0.20
CA ARG A 278 6.64 3.98 -0.61
C ARG A 278 5.67 4.07 -1.78
N LEU A 279 4.84 5.12 -1.79
CA LEU A 279 3.97 5.42 -2.92
C LEU A 279 4.79 5.65 -4.20
N PRO A 280 4.41 5.02 -5.33
CA PRO A 280 5.10 5.11 -6.59
C PRO A 280 5.00 6.51 -7.19
N VAL A 281 5.90 6.81 -8.13
CA VAL A 281 5.94 8.06 -8.88
C VAL A 281 5.83 7.81 -10.38
N ASN A 282 5.19 8.74 -11.10
CA ASN A 282 5.21 8.77 -12.56
C ASN A 282 6.49 9.45 -13.09
N GLN A 283 6.64 9.52 -14.42
CA GLN A 283 7.78 10.19 -15.07
C GLN A 283 7.91 11.69 -14.73
N ASN A 284 6.84 12.33 -14.26
CA ASN A 284 6.88 13.73 -13.82
C ASN A 284 7.33 13.89 -12.36
N GLY A 285 7.61 12.78 -11.66
CA GLY A 285 7.95 12.78 -10.23
C GLY A 285 6.75 12.92 -9.29
N GLU A 286 5.52 12.90 -9.82
CA GLU A 286 4.30 13.04 -9.03
C GLU A 286 3.96 11.71 -8.34
N ARG A 287 3.63 11.77 -7.04
CA ARG A 287 3.23 10.59 -6.27
C ARG A 287 1.82 10.16 -6.64
N ILE A 288 1.67 8.88 -6.95
CA ILE A 288 0.39 8.28 -7.28
C ILE A 288 -0.38 8.01 -5.98
N GLN A 289 -1.55 8.62 -5.85
CA GLN A 289 -2.45 8.44 -4.70
C GLN A 289 -3.46 7.30 -4.92
N ASP A 290 -3.57 6.82 -6.16
CA ASP A 290 -4.47 5.75 -6.55
C ASP A 290 -4.14 4.44 -5.79
N GLU A 291 -5.03 4.06 -4.86
CA GLU A 291 -4.86 2.87 -4.03
C GLU A 291 -4.83 1.57 -4.85
N TYR A 292 -5.45 1.52 -6.03
CA TYR A 292 -5.47 0.36 -6.93
C TYR A 292 -4.09 0.09 -7.53
N ILE A 293 -3.32 1.16 -7.75
CA ILE A 293 -1.93 1.04 -8.21
C ILE A 293 -1.02 0.73 -7.01
N ASN A 294 -1.29 1.35 -5.85
CA ASN A 294 -0.45 1.36 -4.65
C ASN A 294 -0.50 0.06 -3.85
N ASN A 295 -0.13 -1.05 -4.49
CA ASN A 295 -0.05 -2.37 -3.88
C ASN A 295 1.33 -3.01 -4.13
N LEU A 296 1.96 -3.48 -3.06
CA LEU A 296 3.23 -4.21 -3.06
C LEU A 296 2.94 -5.71 -2.93
N VAL A 297 3.27 -6.47 -3.97
CA VAL A 297 3.14 -7.93 -3.96
C VAL A 297 4.38 -8.56 -3.34
N VAL A 298 4.20 -9.36 -2.30
CA VAL A 298 5.26 -10.14 -1.65
C VAL A 298 5.07 -11.61 -2.00
N VAL A 299 6.00 -12.17 -2.76
CA VAL A 299 6.00 -13.59 -3.15
C VAL A 299 6.94 -14.36 -2.21
N ALA A 300 6.36 -15.24 -1.40
CA ALA A 300 7.09 -15.93 -0.32
C ALA A 300 6.66 -17.41 -0.20
N ASN A 301 7.54 -18.22 0.39
CA ASN A 301 7.27 -19.61 0.74
C ASN A 301 6.79 -19.71 2.20
N GLU A 302 5.73 -18.97 2.50
CA GLU A 302 5.00 -18.99 3.78
C GLU A 302 3.53 -18.66 3.50
N SER A 303 2.60 -19.11 4.36
CA SER A 303 1.19 -18.82 4.13
C SER A 303 0.87 -17.34 4.36
N TYR A 304 -0.24 -16.86 3.80
CA TYR A 304 -0.75 -15.51 4.07
C TYR A 304 -0.95 -15.28 5.58
N ASP A 305 -1.57 -16.24 6.27
CA ASP A 305 -1.86 -16.13 7.71
C ASP A 305 -0.59 -16.08 8.55
N GLU A 306 0.41 -16.90 8.21
CA GLU A 306 1.71 -16.91 8.90
C GLU A 306 2.45 -15.59 8.68
N PHE A 307 2.46 -15.07 7.46
CA PHE A 307 3.08 -13.79 7.14
C PHE A 307 2.43 -12.62 7.90
N ALA A 308 1.09 -12.56 7.90
CA ALA A 308 0.33 -11.52 8.57
C ALA A 308 0.57 -11.53 10.08
N ALA A 309 0.49 -12.71 10.71
CA ALA A 309 0.70 -12.88 12.15
C ALA A 309 2.12 -12.49 12.59
N LEU A 310 3.14 -12.88 11.81
CA LEU A 310 4.53 -12.52 12.09
C LEU A 310 4.77 -11.02 11.93
N LEU A 311 4.19 -10.39 10.90
CA LEU A 311 4.30 -8.95 10.67
C LEU A 311 3.65 -8.17 11.81
N GLN A 312 2.46 -8.59 12.24
CA GLN A 312 1.75 -8.01 13.36
C GLN A 312 2.60 -8.02 14.63
N ARG A 313 3.09 -9.20 15.04
CA ARG A 313 3.86 -9.37 16.28
C ARG A 313 5.08 -8.46 16.34
N GLU A 314 5.83 -8.32 15.25
CA GLU A 314 7.00 -7.41 15.23
C GLU A 314 6.60 -5.93 15.34
N PHE A 315 5.49 -5.49 14.73
CA PHE A 315 5.03 -4.12 14.92
C PHE A 315 4.60 -3.88 16.39
N GLU A 316 4.03 -4.89 17.05
CA GLU A 316 3.70 -4.80 18.47
C GLU A 316 4.95 -4.67 19.35
N GLU A 317 5.98 -5.47 19.07
CA GLU A 317 7.26 -5.46 19.80
C GLU A 317 8.05 -4.14 19.62
N ASP A 318 8.10 -3.58 18.40
CA ASP A 318 8.90 -2.39 18.09
C ASP A 318 8.19 -1.06 18.42
N CYS A 319 6.88 -0.97 18.17
CA CYS A 319 6.11 0.27 18.33
C CYS A 319 5.39 0.35 19.68
N GLY A 320 5.33 -0.74 20.44
CA GLY A 320 4.57 -0.81 21.70
C GLY A 320 3.05 -0.67 21.52
N VAL A 321 2.54 -0.92 20.31
CA VAL A 321 1.11 -0.86 19.99
C VAL A 321 0.59 -2.28 19.86
N VAL A 322 -0.48 -2.66 20.57
CA VAL A 322 -1.09 -3.99 20.39
C VAL A 322 -2.11 -3.92 19.25
N PHE A 323 -1.89 -4.69 18.18
CA PHE A 323 -2.84 -4.77 17.07
C PHE A 323 -3.96 -5.75 17.42
N GLY A 324 -5.09 -5.58 16.75
CA GLY A 324 -6.32 -6.29 17.07
C GLY A 324 -6.94 -5.88 18.40
N ARG A 325 -6.33 -4.99 19.19
CA ARG A 325 -6.91 -4.42 20.41
C ARG A 325 -7.03 -2.90 20.30
N LEU A 326 -8.22 -2.38 20.57
CA LEU A 326 -8.49 -0.95 20.59
C LEU A 326 -8.20 -0.39 22.00
N PRO A 327 -7.24 0.53 22.17
CA PRO A 327 -7.00 1.14 23.47
C PRO A 327 -8.07 2.20 23.80
N MET A 328 -8.32 2.45 25.09
CA MET A 328 -9.35 3.40 25.54
C MET A 328 -9.05 4.85 25.15
N ASP A 329 -7.78 5.20 24.93
CA ASP A 329 -7.33 6.53 24.52
C ASP A 329 -7.26 6.70 22.99
N ALA A 330 -7.68 5.69 22.20
CA ALA A 330 -7.56 5.68 20.74
C ALA A 330 -8.17 6.90 20.04
N PHE A 331 -9.22 7.49 20.60
CA PHE A 331 -9.97 8.58 19.97
C PHE A 331 -9.56 9.97 20.45
N ILE A 332 -8.65 10.08 21.43
CA ILE A 332 -8.24 11.37 21.99
C ILE A 332 -7.63 12.27 20.91
N GLY A 333 -8.02 13.54 20.90
CA GLY A 333 -7.49 14.55 19.99
C GLY A 333 -8.18 14.60 18.62
N ILE A 334 -9.13 13.70 18.32
CA ILE A 334 -10.06 13.88 17.21
C ILE A 334 -10.85 15.17 17.45
N LYS A 335 -11.01 15.98 16.40
CA LYS A 335 -11.68 17.28 16.46
C LYS A 335 -12.86 17.32 15.53
N PHE A 336 -13.97 17.88 15.99
CA PHE A 336 -15.15 18.05 15.17
C PHE A 336 -15.97 19.26 15.59
N ILE A 337 -16.77 19.77 14.65
CA ILE A 337 -17.65 20.91 14.89
C ILE A 337 -19.06 20.37 15.17
N ARG A 338 -19.67 20.89 16.24
CA ARG A 338 -21.08 20.69 16.55
C ARG A 338 -21.63 22.01 17.08
N ASP A 339 -22.80 22.42 16.60
CA ASP A 339 -23.45 23.68 16.99
C ASP A 339 -22.49 24.89 16.90
N GLU A 340 -21.74 24.98 15.80
CA GLU A 340 -20.72 26.02 15.53
C GLU A 340 -19.54 26.08 16.51
N LYS A 341 -19.37 25.06 17.38
CA LYS A 341 -18.25 24.96 18.31
C LYS A 341 -17.34 23.81 17.94
N GLU A 342 -16.03 24.07 17.94
CA GLU A 342 -15.00 23.03 17.83
C GLU A 342 -14.92 22.26 19.16
N ILE A 343 -15.17 20.95 19.07
CA ILE A 343 -15.08 20.00 20.17
C ILE A 343 -13.86 19.12 19.91
N ILE A 344 -13.03 18.96 20.93
CA ILE A 344 -11.93 18.00 20.96
C ILE A 344 -12.36 16.80 21.82
N ILE A 345 -12.08 15.59 21.33
CA ILE A 345 -12.26 14.37 22.11
C ILE A 345 -11.19 14.32 23.21
N ASP A 346 -11.66 14.31 24.45
CA ASP A 346 -10.86 14.13 25.66
C ASP A 346 -10.92 12.66 26.12
N GLU A 347 -10.19 12.32 27.19
CA GLU A 347 -10.15 10.97 27.76
C GLU A 347 -11.55 10.42 28.07
N LYS A 348 -12.42 11.23 28.67
CA LYS A 348 -13.78 10.81 29.07
C LYS A 348 -14.65 10.49 27.85
N LYS A 349 -14.58 11.30 26.79
CA LYS A 349 -15.32 11.04 25.56
C LYS A 349 -14.77 9.82 24.82
N SER A 350 -13.45 9.64 24.81
CA SER A 350 -12.81 8.45 24.23
C SER A 350 -13.27 7.18 24.95
N GLU A 351 -13.28 7.18 26.28
CA GLU A 351 -13.80 6.07 27.09
C GLU A 351 -15.28 5.80 26.82
N LYS A 352 -16.10 6.84 26.70
CA LYS A 352 -17.53 6.69 26.36
C LYS A 352 -17.73 6.03 24.99
N MET A 353 -16.97 6.46 23.98
CA MET A 353 -16.99 5.81 22.66
C MET A 353 -16.56 4.36 22.74
N TRP A 354 -15.48 4.07 23.44
CA TRP A 354 -14.94 2.72 23.61
C TRP A 354 -16.00 1.80 24.25
N ASN A 355 -16.64 2.24 25.32
CA ASN A 355 -17.73 1.50 25.97
C ASN A 355 -18.93 1.30 25.04
N LYS A 356 -19.30 2.29 24.22
CA LYS A 356 -20.39 2.15 23.25
C LYS A 356 -20.11 1.09 22.18
N ILE A 357 -18.85 0.97 21.73
CA ILE A 357 -18.43 -0.07 20.78
C ILE A 357 -18.48 -1.46 21.46
N LYS A 358 -18.07 -1.53 22.73
CA LYS A 358 -18.14 -2.74 23.55
C LYS A 358 -19.58 -3.20 23.81
N ASP A 359 -20.48 -2.27 24.14
CA ASP A 359 -21.90 -2.56 24.40
C ASP A 359 -22.61 -3.12 23.15
N GLN A 360 -22.12 -2.79 21.95
CA GLN A 360 -22.57 -3.39 20.69
C GLN A 360 -21.94 -4.77 20.41
N ALA A 361 -21.18 -5.33 21.36
CA ALA A 361 -20.43 -6.57 21.25
C ALA A 361 -19.41 -6.61 20.09
N LEU A 362 -18.93 -5.45 19.64
CA LEU A 362 -17.99 -5.34 18.53
C LEU A 362 -16.52 -5.42 18.98
N ILE A 363 -16.27 -5.20 20.27
CA ILE A 363 -14.99 -5.42 20.94
C ILE A 363 -15.20 -6.24 22.22
N GLU A 364 -14.17 -6.97 22.67
CA GLU A 364 -14.16 -7.68 23.97
C GLU A 364 -13.81 -6.74 25.14
N ASP A 365 -13.90 -7.27 26.37
CA ASP A 365 -13.54 -6.56 27.61
C ASP A 365 -12.11 -6.02 27.64
N ASP A 366 -11.18 -6.71 26.96
CA ASP A 366 -9.78 -6.31 26.84
C ASP A 366 -9.49 -5.42 25.61
N GLY A 367 -10.54 -5.03 24.90
CA GLY A 367 -10.47 -4.21 23.69
C GLY A 367 -10.22 -5.00 22.41
N PHE A 368 -10.19 -6.34 22.43
CA PHE A 368 -10.03 -7.14 21.22
C PHE A 368 -11.14 -6.87 20.21
N ILE A 369 -10.77 -6.46 18.99
CA ILE A 369 -11.69 -6.10 17.91
C ILE A 369 -12.19 -7.36 17.24
N LYS A 370 -13.50 -7.60 17.35
CA LYS A 370 -14.12 -8.80 16.78
C LYS A 370 -14.42 -8.60 15.30
N LYS A 371 -14.59 -9.70 14.56
CA LYS A 371 -14.93 -9.67 13.12
C LYS A 371 -16.25 -8.94 12.87
N GLU A 372 -17.18 -9.05 13.81
CA GLU A 372 -18.49 -8.40 13.83
C GLU A 372 -18.39 -6.88 13.71
N PHE A 373 -17.29 -6.25 14.15
CA PHE A 373 -17.06 -4.82 13.91
C PHE A 373 -17.04 -4.50 12.41
N ASN A 374 -16.30 -5.30 11.62
CA ASN A 374 -16.19 -5.10 10.18
C ASN A 374 -17.53 -5.35 9.50
N ASP A 375 -18.21 -6.43 9.88
CA ASP A 375 -19.54 -6.76 9.36
C ASP A 375 -20.53 -5.64 9.69
N ALA A 376 -20.45 -5.03 10.88
CA ALA A 376 -21.32 -3.94 11.29
C ALA A 376 -21.04 -2.63 10.53
N VAL A 377 -19.77 -2.33 10.27
CA VAL A 377 -19.38 -1.17 9.45
C VAL A 377 -19.86 -1.36 8.00
N GLU A 378 -19.62 -2.53 7.42
CA GLU A 378 -19.98 -2.84 6.05
C GLU A 378 -21.50 -2.87 5.84
N ASN A 379 -22.23 -3.45 6.79
CA ASN A 379 -23.69 -3.47 6.79
C ASN A 379 -24.30 -2.17 7.35
N MET A 380 -23.51 -1.12 7.61
CA MET A 380 -23.97 0.15 8.18
C MET A 380 -24.83 0.01 9.45
N THR A 381 -24.65 -1.06 10.22
CA THR A 381 -25.33 -1.27 11.51
C THR A 381 -24.50 -0.76 12.69
N PHE A 382 -23.22 -0.46 12.47
CA PHE A 382 -22.37 0.20 13.48
C PHE A 382 -22.98 1.55 13.85
N ASP A 383 -23.20 1.82 15.14
CA ASP A 383 -23.76 3.07 15.62
C ASP A 383 -22.88 3.76 16.66
N VAL A 384 -23.08 5.07 16.81
CA VAL A 384 -22.40 5.91 17.80
C VAL A 384 -23.42 6.84 18.46
N ASP A 385 -23.15 7.28 19.68
CA ASP A 385 -24.05 8.22 20.35
C ASP A 385 -24.25 9.50 19.52
N ASP A 386 -25.41 10.15 19.67
CA ASP A 386 -25.79 11.33 18.87
C ASP A 386 -24.74 12.44 18.86
N GLU A 387 -23.98 12.57 19.95
CA GLU A 387 -22.91 13.55 20.06
C GLU A 387 -21.69 13.26 19.17
N PHE A 388 -21.53 12.03 18.69
CA PHE A 388 -20.39 11.55 17.93
C PHE A 388 -20.72 11.18 16.48
N LYS A 389 -21.98 11.31 16.06
CA LYS A 389 -22.40 11.13 14.66
C LYS A 389 -21.54 11.89 13.64
N PRO A 390 -21.12 13.16 13.89
CA PRO A 390 -20.26 13.88 12.97
C PRO A 390 -18.90 13.21 12.70
N VAL A 391 -18.36 12.47 13.68
CA VAL A 391 -17.05 11.81 13.64
C VAL A 391 -17.12 10.30 13.43
N LYS A 392 -18.30 9.74 13.15
CA LYS A 392 -18.49 8.29 12.97
C LYS A 392 -17.48 7.65 12.03
N LEU A 393 -17.19 8.30 10.89
CA LEU A 393 -16.21 7.79 9.92
C LEU A 393 -14.77 7.87 10.45
N GLU A 394 -14.43 8.90 11.22
CA GLU A 394 -13.11 9.03 11.84
C GLU A 394 -12.92 7.99 12.96
N ILE A 395 -13.98 7.65 13.68
CA ILE A 395 -14.01 6.55 14.64
C ILE A 395 -13.71 5.24 13.91
N VAL A 396 -14.46 4.92 12.84
CA VAL A 396 -14.22 3.72 12.02
C VAL A 396 -12.77 3.68 11.53
N LYS A 397 -12.29 4.75 10.90
CA LYS A 397 -10.90 4.84 10.42
C LYS A 397 -9.86 4.70 11.54
N THR A 398 -10.20 5.10 12.76
CA THR A 398 -9.30 4.97 13.90
C THR A 398 -9.25 3.52 14.37
N VAL A 399 -10.38 2.83 14.45
CA VAL A 399 -10.43 1.40 14.78
C VAL A 399 -9.71 0.57 13.71
N GLU A 400 -9.92 0.87 12.43
CA GLU A 400 -9.27 0.15 11.31
C GLU A 400 -7.74 0.24 11.34
N LYS A 401 -7.15 1.32 11.87
CA LYS A 401 -5.68 1.43 12.03
C LYS A 401 -5.10 0.38 12.98
N TYR A 402 -5.91 -0.15 13.90
CA TYR A 402 -5.51 -1.22 14.80
C TYR A 402 -5.75 -2.61 14.19
N GLN A 403 -6.33 -2.72 12.99
CA GLN A 403 -6.56 -3.98 12.27
C GLN A 403 -5.56 -4.14 11.11
N ILE A 404 -4.34 -4.61 11.41
CA ILE A 404 -3.28 -4.75 10.41
C ILE A 404 -3.67 -5.68 9.24
N GLU A 405 -4.55 -6.65 9.50
CA GLU A 405 -5.10 -7.58 8.51
C GLU A 405 -5.81 -6.85 7.36
N LYS A 406 -6.39 -5.66 7.57
CA LYS A 406 -6.97 -4.86 6.46
C LYS A 406 -5.93 -4.25 5.51
N HIS A 407 -4.66 -4.27 5.89
CA HIS A 407 -3.56 -3.77 5.08
C HIS A 407 -2.78 -4.88 4.37
N ILE A 408 -3.15 -6.13 4.59
CA ILE A 408 -2.55 -7.32 4.00
C ILE A 408 -3.65 -8.05 3.22
N GLU A 409 -3.43 -8.31 1.94
CA GLU A 409 -4.40 -9.01 1.08
C GLU A 409 -3.81 -10.31 0.53
N ASP A 410 -4.65 -11.33 0.34
CA ASP A 410 -4.24 -12.56 -0.32
C ASP A 410 -4.23 -12.36 -1.85
N HIS A 411 -3.04 -12.41 -2.45
CA HIS A 411 -2.86 -12.18 -3.88
C HIS A 411 -3.40 -13.32 -4.76
N SER A 412 -3.64 -14.51 -4.18
CA SER A 412 -4.08 -15.70 -4.92
C SER A 412 -5.55 -15.63 -5.34
N LYS A 413 -6.37 -14.84 -4.64
CA LYS A 413 -7.82 -14.72 -4.88
C LYS A 413 -8.15 -13.52 -5.78
N LYS A 414 -7.77 -13.59 -7.05
CA LYS A 414 -8.08 -12.54 -8.02
C LYS A 414 -9.35 -12.87 -8.81
N ILE A 415 -10.29 -11.93 -8.84
CA ILE A 415 -11.39 -11.94 -9.82
C ILE A 415 -10.94 -11.08 -11.00
N LYS A 416 -10.94 -11.68 -12.20
CA LYS A 416 -10.82 -10.94 -13.47
C LYS A 416 -12.20 -10.47 -13.90
N GLY A 417 -12.52 -9.21 -13.59
CA GLY A 417 -13.73 -8.58 -14.12
C GLY A 417 -13.71 -8.56 -15.66
N LYS A 418 -14.86 -8.57 -16.32
CA LYS A 418 -14.94 -8.49 -17.78
C LYS A 418 -15.74 -7.29 -18.19
N ILE A 419 -15.36 -6.74 -19.34
CA ILE A 419 -16.13 -5.69 -19.97
C ILE A 419 -17.42 -6.29 -20.55
N ASN A 420 -18.54 -5.60 -20.31
CA ASN A 420 -19.84 -5.96 -20.82
C ASN A 420 -20.08 -5.27 -22.16
N GLU A 421 -19.58 -5.88 -23.25
CA GLU A 421 -19.71 -5.35 -24.61
C GLU A 421 -21.17 -5.06 -25.01
N LYS A 422 -22.14 -5.79 -24.45
CA LYS A 422 -23.56 -5.54 -24.74
C LYS A 422 -24.04 -4.17 -24.26
N VAL A 423 -23.50 -3.69 -23.14
CA VAL A 423 -23.84 -2.37 -22.59
C VAL A 423 -23.13 -1.28 -23.37
N LEU A 424 -21.84 -1.47 -23.68
CA LEU A 424 -21.07 -0.52 -24.48
C LEU A 424 -21.61 -0.30 -25.89
N LEU A 425 -22.20 -1.34 -26.49
CA LEU A 425 -22.78 -1.27 -27.84
C LEU A 425 -24.28 -0.87 -27.82
N ASP A 426 -24.88 -0.64 -26.65
CA ASP A 426 -26.27 -0.15 -26.57
C ASP A 426 -26.33 1.34 -26.95
N PRO A 427 -27.12 1.75 -27.97
CA PRO A 427 -27.27 3.15 -28.35
C PRO A 427 -27.76 4.07 -27.23
N GLU A 428 -28.59 3.56 -26.30
CA GLU A 428 -29.05 4.36 -25.15
C GLU A 428 -27.89 4.64 -24.18
N PHE A 429 -26.94 3.71 -24.06
CA PHE A 429 -25.74 3.90 -23.27
C PHE A 429 -24.77 4.89 -23.94
N GLU A 430 -24.62 4.81 -25.26
CA GLU A 430 -23.83 5.78 -26.03
C GLU A 430 -24.36 7.21 -25.85
N GLN A 431 -25.67 7.40 -25.93
CA GLN A 431 -26.30 8.70 -25.72
C GLN A 431 -26.10 9.20 -24.27
N PHE A 432 -26.22 8.30 -23.29
CA PHE A 432 -25.95 8.61 -21.90
C PHE A 432 -24.50 9.08 -21.69
N TRP A 433 -23.52 8.33 -22.20
CA TRP A 433 -22.11 8.68 -22.09
C TRP A 433 -21.80 10.02 -22.77
N ASN A 434 -22.31 10.25 -23.98
CA ASN A 434 -22.12 11.50 -24.71
C ASN A 434 -22.72 12.72 -24.02
N THR A 435 -23.71 12.52 -23.16
CA THR A 435 -24.28 13.62 -22.37
C THR A 435 -23.39 13.99 -21.18
N ILE A 436 -22.78 13.00 -20.52
CA ILE A 436 -21.97 13.23 -19.31
C ILE A 436 -20.48 13.47 -19.60
N ASN A 437 -19.97 13.12 -20.78
CA ASN A 437 -18.53 13.09 -21.07
C ASN A 437 -17.91 14.43 -21.51
N THR A 438 -18.68 15.52 -21.52
CA THR A 438 -18.22 16.84 -22.01
C THR A 438 -17.21 17.45 -21.04
N LYS A 439 -16.03 17.86 -21.54
CA LYS A 439 -15.06 18.58 -20.70
C LYS A 439 -15.44 20.05 -20.57
N THR A 440 -15.13 20.61 -19.41
CA THR A 440 -15.34 22.04 -19.14
C THR A 440 -14.03 22.69 -18.70
N ILE A 441 -13.88 23.96 -19.03
CA ILE A 441 -12.90 24.84 -18.40
C ILE A 441 -13.62 25.75 -17.39
N TYR A 442 -12.90 26.24 -16.39
CA TYR A 442 -13.45 27.18 -15.43
C TYR A 442 -12.78 28.55 -15.54
N SER A 443 -13.56 29.58 -15.25
CA SER A 443 -13.07 30.93 -14.92
C SER A 443 -13.54 31.28 -13.51
N VAL A 444 -12.79 32.13 -12.81
CA VAL A 444 -13.12 32.54 -11.45
C VAL A 444 -13.29 34.05 -11.43
N ASN A 445 -14.45 34.53 -11.01
CA ASN A 445 -14.72 35.95 -10.82
C ASN A 445 -14.80 36.28 -9.33
N TYR A 446 -13.91 37.13 -8.83
CA TYR A 446 -13.92 37.56 -7.44
C TYR A 446 -13.48 39.02 -7.28
N SER A 447 -14.03 39.69 -6.26
CA SER A 447 -13.76 41.09 -5.96
C SER A 447 -12.62 41.24 -4.96
N THR A 448 -11.59 42.03 -5.30
CA THR A 448 -10.49 42.34 -4.37
C THR A 448 -10.99 43.07 -3.11
N LYS A 449 -11.99 43.95 -3.23
CA LYS A 449 -12.54 44.68 -2.09
C LYS A 449 -13.20 43.74 -1.08
N GLU A 450 -13.98 42.79 -1.60
CA GLU A 450 -14.65 41.78 -0.79
C GLU A 450 -13.65 40.82 -0.12
N LEU A 451 -12.58 40.45 -0.84
CA LEU A 451 -11.48 39.67 -0.27
C LEU A 451 -10.85 40.40 0.93
N VAL A 452 -10.57 41.69 0.79
CA VAL A 452 -10.00 42.49 1.88
C VAL A 452 -10.93 42.50 3.10
N GLU A 453 -12.23 42.65 2.90
CA GLU A 453 -13.24 42.66 3.98
C GLU A 453 -13.40 41.31 4.68
N LYS A 454 -13.59 40.23 3.91
CA LYS A 454 -13.74 38.87 4.46
C LYS A 454 -12.46 38.42 5.16
N ALA A 455 -11.30 38.63 4.54
CA ALA A 455 -10.00 38.21 5.09
C ALA A 455 -9.62 38.97 6.37
N SER A 456 -9.80 40.30 6.39
CA SER A 456 -9.52 41.09 7.59
C SER A 456 -10.42 40.68 8.76
N SER A 457 -11.69 40.38 8.48
CA SER A 457 -12.65 39.88 9.47
C SER A 457 -12.28 38.49 10.01
N ALA A 458 -11.79 37.59 9.16
CA ALA A 458 -11.33 36.26 9.57
C ALA A 458 -10.09 36.34 10.47
N ILE A 459 -9.08 37.13 10.07
CA ILE A 459 -7.86 37.33 10.85
C ILE A 459 -8.19 38.00 12.20
N MET A 460 -9.15 38.92 12.24
CA MET A 460 -9.57 39.55 13.50
C MET A 460 -10.08 38.52 14.52
N LYS A 461 -10.78 37.48 14.05
CA LYS A 461 -11.38 36.41 14.86
C LYS A 461 -10.44 35.24 15.17
N MET A 462 -9.20 35.24 14.66
CA MET A 462 -8.28 34.13 14.87
C MET A 462 -7.91 33.95 16.35
N GLU A 463 -7.48 32.76 16.73
CA GLU A 463 -7.02 32.46 18.10
C GLU A 463 -5.89 33.41 18.54
N LYS A 464 -5.77 33.61 19.86
CA LYS A 464 -4.72 34.46 20.42
C LYS A 464 -3.35 33.81 20.20
N ILE A 465 -2.38 34.60 19.73
CA ILE A 465 -1.01 34.12 19.56
C ILE A 465 -0.33 34.05 20.94
N ASP A 466 0.11 32.84 21.30
CA ASP A 466 0.83 32.59 22.54
C ASP A 466 2.34 32.89 22.36
N PRO A 467 3.00 33.47 23.39
CA PRO A 467 4.45 33.61 23.38
C PRO A 467 5.13 32.23 23.43
N PRO A 468 6.32 32.07 22.81
CA PRO A 468 7.08 30.83 22.87
C PRO A 468 7.44 30.48 24.33
N LYS A 469 7.07 29.26 24.74
CA LYS A 469 7.26 28.74 26.11
C LYS A 469 8.28 27.62 26.07
N ILE A 470 9.34 27.72 26.88
CA ILE A 470 10.21 26.57 27.17
C ILE A 470 9.62 25.87 28.41
N ARG A 471 9.26 24.60 28.25
CA ARG A 471 8.89 23.73 29.36
C ARG A 471 10.06 22.81 29.68
N THR A 472 10.63 22.94 30.87
CA THR A 472 11.55 21.95 31.44
C THR A 472 10.78 21.08 32.43
N SER A 473 10.71 19.78 32.16
CA SER A 473 10.22 18.77 33.10
C SER A 473 11.38 17.84 33.47
N MET A 474 11.66 17.70 34.76
CA MET A 474 12.48 16.62 35.31
C MET A 474 11.54 15.56 35.87
N ALA A 475 11.71 14.32 35.43
CA ALA A 475 11.05 13.15 35.99
C ALA A 475 12.12 12.28 36.66
N ASP A 476 11.88 11.87 37.91
CA ASP A 476 12.67 10.79 38.49
C ASP A 476 12.14 9.47 37.96
N ILE A 477 13.07 8.63 37.53
CA ILE A 477 12.80 7.32 36.98
C ILE A 477 12.96 6.32 38.12
N GLU A 478 11.85 5.81 38.63
CA GLU A 478 11.85 4.73 39.61
C GLU A 478 11.59 3.41 38.88
N VAL A 479 12.56 2.50 38.95
CA VAL A 479 12.49 1.20 38.28
C VAL A 479 12.03 0.16 39.31
N SER A 480 10.85 -0.43 39.08
CA SER A 480 10.31 -1.52 39.89
C SER A 480 10.12 -2.79 39.06
N ASN A 481 9.87 -3.92 39.73
CA ASN A 481 9.62 -5.21 39.08
C ASN A 481 8.33 -5.25 38.21
N LYS A 482 7.53 -4.18 38.19
CA LYS A 482 6.34 -4.03 37.32
C LYS A 482 6.58 -3.09 36.12
N GLY A 483 7.80 -2.57 35.95
CA GLY A 483 8.16 -1.63 34.90
C GLY A 483 8.66 -0.29 35.44
N VAL A 484 9.01 0.58 34.50
CA VAL A 484 9.56 1.90 34.77
C VAL A 484 8.42 2.90 34.94
N SER A 485 8.24 3.47 36.13
CA SER A 485 7.29 4.55 36.37
C SER A 485 8.04 5.87 36.53
N ALA A 486 7.75 6.83 35.66
CA ALA A 486 8.29 8.17 35.74
C ALA A 486 7.32 9.04 36.56
N THR A 487 7.76 9.49 37.73
CA THR A 487 6.95 10.40 38.58
C THR A 487 7.46 11.82 38.38
N LEU A 488 6.57 12.77 38.08
CA LEU A 488 6.92 14.16 37.82
C LEU A 488 7.32 14.85 39.14
N VAL A 489 8.61 15.10 39.38
CA VAL A 489 9.10 15.56 40.71
C VAL A 489 9.10 17.09 40.87
N ARG A 490 8.92 17.86 39.78
CA ARG A 490 8.96 19.32 39.84
C ARG A 490 7.89 19.99 39.00
N THR A 491 7.23 21.01 39.55
CA THR A 491 6.26 21.83 38.81
C THR A 491 6.96 22.47 37.61
N PRO A 492 6.46 22.30 36.37
CA PRO A 492 7.12 22.80 35.17
C PRO A 492 7.30 24.31 35.27
N THR A 493 8.55 24.76 35.30
CA THR A 493 8.86 26.19 35.26
C THR A 493 8.74 26.62 33.81
N THR A 494 7.84 27.57 33.53
CA THR A 494 7.66 28.11 32.17
C THR A 494 8.57 29.32 32.03
N ALA A 495 9.64 29.21 31.25
CA ALA A 495 10.45 30.36 30.87
C ALA A 495 9.93 30.93 29.54
N TYR A 496 9.61 32.22 29.53
CA TYR A 496 9.27 32.95 28.30
C TYR A 496 10.56 33.40 27.63
N VAL A 497 10.73 33.09 26.35
CA VAL A 497 11.94 33.47 25.60
C VAL A 497 11.91 34.97 25.30
N ALA A 498 13.05 35.64 25.50
CA ALA A 498 13.22 37.06 25.22
C ALA A 498 13.16 37.39 23.71
N LYS A 499 12.71 38.61 23.42
CA LYS A 499 12.40 39.23 22.11
C LYS A 499 13.32 38.81 20.94
N PHE A 500 12.69 38.49 19.81
CA PHE A 500 13.35 38.24 18.52
C PHE A 500 14.23 39.43 18.09
N THR A 501 15.46 39.15 17.68
CA THR A 501 16.45 40.14 17.22
C THR A 501 16.34 40.52 15.74
N ARG A 502 15.52 39.81 14.96
CA ARG A 502 15.27 40.11 13.54
C ARG A 502 13.78 40.02 13.27
N VAL A 503 13.23 41.07 12.65
CA VAL A 503 11.84 41.13 12.21
C VAL A 503 11.75 40.44 10.84
N PRO A 504 10.98 39.35 10.70
CA PRO A 504 10.78 38.69 9.41
C PRO A 504 10.03 39.59 8.42
N ASP A 505 10.28 39.42 7.12
CA ASP A 505 9.47 40.08 6.09
C ASP A 505 8.13 39.36 5.93
N ILE A 506 7.15 39.85 6.68
CA ILE A 506 5.77 39.33 6.69
C ILE A 506 5.11 39.38 5.30
N LEU A 507 5.35 40.42 4.52
CA LEU A 507 4.70 40.60 3.23
C LEU A 507 5.23 39.58 2.22
N THR A 508 6.54 39.41 2.16
CA THR A 508 7.17 38.42 1.27
C THR A 508 6.78 36.99 1.67
N TYR A 509 6.72 36.70 2.98
CA TYR A 509 6.29 35.39 3.46
C TYR A 509 4.87 35.05 3.05
N ILE A 510 3.92 35.95 3.31
CA ILE A 510 2.51 35.74 2.97
C ILE A 510 2.34 35.67 1.45
N GLN A 511 2.97 36.59 0.70
CA GLN A 511 2.91 36.61 -0.77
C GLN A 511 3.36 35.28 -1.38
N GLY A 512 4.49 34.72 -0.92
CA GLY A 512 4.98 33.43 -1.41
C GLY A 512 4.06 32.24 -1.10
N LYS A 513 3.06 32.41 -0.23
CA LYS A 513 2.10 31.36 0.15
C LYS A 513 0.69 31.60 -0.39
N THR A 514 0.33 32.82 -0.78
CA THR A 514 -1.04 33.19 -1.22
C THR A 514 -1.10 33.78 -2.62
N GLU A 515 0.04 34.13 -3.23
CA GLU A 515 0.14 34.78 -4.55
C GLU A 515 -0.59 36.14 -4.65
N LEU A 516 -1.04 36.70 -3.52
CA LEU A 516 -1.65 38.02 -3.46
C LEU A 516 -0.61 39.13 -3.63
N THR A 517 -1.03 40.28 -4.15
CA THR A 517 -0.16 41.44 -4.27
C THR A 517 0.20 42.00 -2.89
N ARG A 518 1.40 42.58 -2.77
CA ARG A 518 1.88 43.18 -1.50
C ARG A 518 0.92 44.25 -0.97
N SER A 519 0.30 45.03 -1.86
CA SER A 519 -0.68 46.07 -1.49
C SER A 519 -1.92 45.47 -0.83
N THR A 520 -2.49 44.40 -1.40
CA THR A 520 -3.67 43.73 -0.85
C THR A 520 -3.37 43.08 0.50
N ILE A 521 -2.21 42.42 0.64
CA ILE A 521 -1.79 41.83 1.91
C ILE A 521 -1.63 42.90 2.99
N TYR A 522 -0.98 44.01 2.66
CA TYR A 522 -0.82 45.14 3.58
C TYR A 522 -2.16 45.69 4.04
N GLU A 523 -3.09 45.92 3.11
CA GLU A 523 -4.43 46.42 3.44
C GLU A 523 -5.20 45.48 4.38
N ILE A 524 -5.14 44.17 4.13
CA ILE A 524 -5.75 43.15 4.99
C ILE A 524 -5.17 43.17 6.40
N LEU A 525 -3.84 43.20 6.51
CA LEU A 525 -3.14 43.19 7.80
C LEU A 525 -3.47 44.43 8.63
N VAL A 526 -3.45 45.62 8.02
CA VAL A 526 -3.81 46.88 8.71
C VAL A 526 -5.27 46.85 9.16
N LYS A 527 -6.19 46.43 8.28
CA LYS A 527 -7.63 46.39 8.58
C LYS A 527 -7.98 45.34 9.65
N SER A 528 -7.19 44.27 9.78
CA SER A 528 -7.40 43.21 10.78
C SER A 528 -7.19 43.67 12.23
N LYS A 529 -6.43 44.76 12.46
CA LYS A 529 -6.04 45.28 13.79
C LYS A 529 -5.32 44.27 14.69
N ARG A 530 -4.71 43.21 14.14
CA ARG A 530 -4.00 42.16 14.89
C ARG A 530 -2.47 42.23 14.74
N LEU A 531 -1.92 43.30 14.17
CA LEU A 531 -0.47 43.44 13.93
C LEU A 531 0.39 43.37 15.20
N ASP A 532 -0.17 43.67 16.37
CA ASP A 532 0.55 43.57 17.65
C ASP A 532 0.94 42.13 18.00
N ASP A 533 0.15 41.14 17.56
CA ASP A 533 0.43 39.71 17.78
C ASP A 533 1.71 39.25 17.07
N PHE A 534 2.10 39.94 15.99
CA PHE A 534 3.34 39.66 15.28
C PHE A 534 4.58 39.87 16.17
N GLN A 535 4.51 40.78 17.16
CA GLN A 535 5.60 41.01 18.11
C GLN A 535 5.72 39.88 19.15
N ILE A 536 4.66 39.11 19.36
CA ILE A 536 4.59 38.03 20.37
C ILE A 536 5.26 36.76 19.82
N ASN A 537 4.81 36.32 18.64
CA ASN A 537 5.38 35.18 17.94
C ASN A 537 5.24 35.39 16.41
N PRO A 538 6.26 35.99 15.77
CA PRO A 538 6.21 36.37 14.36
C PRO A 538 5.85 35.19 13.44
N GLN A 539 6.46 34.03 13.67
CA GLN A 539 6.27 32.85 12.81
C GLN A 539 4.85 32.30 12.92
N GLN A 540 4.37 32.08 14.15
CA GLN A 540 3.01 31.56 14.38
C GLN A 540 1.95 32.54 13.85
N PHE A 541 2.14 33.84 14.04
CA PHE A 541 1.24 34.85 13.47
C PHE A 541 1.19 34.76 11.93
N MET A 542 2.36 34.71 11.27
CA MET A 542 2.45 34.58 9.81
C MET A 542 1.75 33.31 9.31
N ASP A 543 1.95 32.17 9.99
CA ASP A 543 1.33 30.90 9.62
C ASP A 543 -0.19 30.93 9.80
N SER A 544 -0.68 31.49 10.91
CA SER A 544 -2.12 31.68 11.16
C SER A 544 -2.76 32.61 10.13
N VAL A 545 -2.12 33.74 9.79
CA VAL A 545 -2.62 34.65 8.76
C VAL A 545 -2.68 33.97 7.38
N VAL A 546 -1.65 33.22 7.00
CA VAL A 546 -1.65 32.45 5.74
C VAL A 546 -2.79 31.43 5.73
N LYS A 547 -3.03 30.73 6.83
CA LYS A 547 -4.12 29.76 6.97
C LYS A 547 -5.49 30.42 6.73
N GLU A 548 -5.76 31.52 7.42
CA GLU A 548 -7.04 32.25 7.29
C GLU A 548 -7.21 32.86 5.89
N LEU A 549 -6.15 33.45 5.33
CA LEU A 549 -6.17 33.99 3.96
C LEU A 549 -6.50 32.93 2.93
N ARG A 550 -5.86 31.75 3.01
CA ARG A 550 -6.14 30.64 2.11
C ARG A 550 -7.57 30.15 2.25
N SER A 551 -8.09 30.07 3.47
CA SER A 551 -9.48 29.69 3.73
C SER A 551 -10.46 30.63 3.02
N VAL A 552 -10.29 31.94 3.20
CA VAL A 552 -11.15 32.95 2.57
C VAL A 552 -10.98 32.97 1.05
N LEU A 553 -9.75 32.90 0.55
CA LEU A 553 -9.47 32.87 -0.89
C LEU A 553 -10.13 31.66 -1.55
N ASN A 554 -9.98 30.47 -0.96
CA ASN A 554 -10.62 29.25 -1.46
C ASN A 554 -12.14 29.41 -1.49
N TYR A 555 -12.74 29.92 -0.42
CA TYR A 555 -14.18 30.17 -0.35
C TYR A 555 -14.66 31.09 -1.48
N MET A 556 -13.99 32.22 -1.68
CA MET A 556 -14.34 33.17 -2.74
C MET A 556 -14.14 32.61 -4.15
N ILE A 557 -13.08 31.84 -4.35
CA ILE A 557 -12.81 31.17 -5.62
C ILE A 557 -13.95 30.20 -5.96
N ILE A 558 -14.41 29.40 -4.98
CA ILE A 558 -15.52 28.47 -5.18
C ILE A 558 -16.83 29.21 -5.41
N GLU A 559 -17.10 30.31 -4.69
CA GLU A 559 -18.31 31.11 -4.92
C GLU A 559 -18.33 31.78 -6.30
N GLY A 560 -17.16 32.19 -6.79
CA GLY A 560 -16.99 32.90 -8.06
C GLY A 560 -16.77 32.03 -9.29
N ILE A 561 -16.72 30.71 -9.14
CA ILE A 561 -16.39 29.81 -10.25
C ILE A 561 -17.53 29.71 -11.27
N LYS A 562 -17.19 29.83 -12.54
CA LYS A 562 -18.09 29.60 -13.68
C LYS A 562 -17.45 28.57 -14.59
N TYR A 563 -18.24 27.61 -15.04
CA TYR A 563 -17.81 26.62 -16.02
C TYR A 563 -18.32 26.97 -17.41
N GLU A 564 -17.51 26.67 -18.41
CA GLU A 564 -17.85 26.78 -19.82
C GLU A 564 -17.54 25.45 -20.52
N LYS A 565 -18.43 25.02 -21.42
CA LYS A 565 -18.25 23.79 -22.20
C LYS A 565 -17.12 23.98 -23.19
N LEU A 566 -16.24 22.99 -23.28
CA LEU A 566 -15.25 22.93 -24.35
C LEU A 566 -15.87 22.18 -25.53
N GLU A 567 -16.30 22.91 -26.56
CA GLU A 567 -16.87 22.30 -27.76
C GLU A 567 -15.86 21.34 -28.42
N GLY A 568 -16.31 20.12 -28.72
CA GLY A 568 -15.50 19.10 -29.39
C GLY A 568 -14.46 18.38 -28.51
N ILE A 569 -14.34 18.73 -27.23
CA ILE A 569 -13.41 18.05 -26.30
C ILE A 569 -14.21 17.25 -25.26
N SER A 570 -14.17 15.93 -25.37
CA SER A 570 -14.87 15.01 -24.46
C SER A 570 -13.97 13.87 -23.98
N TYR A 571 -14.47 13.12 -23.00
CA TYR A 571 -13.88 11.83 -22.63
C TYR A 571 -14.32 10.75 -23.62
N GLU A 572 -13.37 10.23 -24.39
CA GLU A 572 -13.63 9.16 -25.35
C GLU A 572 -14.12 7.88 -24.64
N MET A 573 -15.16 7.26 -25.20
CA MET A 573 -15.71 6.01 -24.69
C MET A 573 -14.72 4.84 -24.80
N SER A 574 -13.78 4.89 -25.76
CA SER A 574 -12.69 3.92 -25.93
C SER A 574 -11.88 3.70 -24.64
N ARG A 575 -11.74 4.72 -23.78
CA ARG A 575 -11.01 4.64 -22.51
C ARG A 575 -11.64 3.68 -21.50
N LEU A 576 -12.95 3.43 -21.60
CA LEU A 576 -13.61 2.39 -20.78
C LEU A 576 -13.13 0.98 -21.17
N ARG A 577 -12.66 0.79 -22.40
CA ARG A 577 -12.04 -0.47 -22.85
C ARG A 577 -10.61 -0.60 -22.33
N ASP A 578 -9.87 0.50 -22.25
CA ASP A 578 -8.47 0.51 -21.77
C ASP A 578 -8.37 0.14 -20.27
N ASP A 579 -9.38 0.50 -19.46
CA ASP A 579 -9.47 0.12 -18.06
C ASP A 579 -9.73 -1.38 -17.85
N ALA A 580 -10.19 -2.09 -18.88
CA ALA A 580 -10.34 -3.55 -18.86
C ALA A 580 -9.00 -4.30 -18.81
N HIS A 581 -7.86 -3.63 -18.69
CA HIS A 581 -6.57 -4.28 -18.39
C HIS A 581 -6.15 -4.17 -16.91
N LYS A 582 -6.91 -3.44 -16.09
CA LYS A 582 -6.64 -3.25 -14.65
C LYS A 582 -7.26 -4.33 -13.75
N LEU A 583 -7.74 -5.41 -14.35
CA LEU A 583 -8.77 -6.33 -13.83
C LEU A 583 -8.35 -7.31 -12.72
N ASN A 584 -7.22 -7.13 -12.04
CA ASN A 584 -6.86 -8.05 -10.96
C ASN A 584 -7.21 -7.41 -9.62
N PHE A 585 -8.44 -7.65 -9.17
CA PHE A 585 -8.93 -7.19 -7.88
C PHE A 585 -8.81 -8.31 -6.85
N SER A 586 -8.39 -7.97 -5.63
CA SER A 586 -8.55 -8.83 -4.46
C SER A 586 -10.04 -9.04 -4.20
N ASN A 587 -10.44 -10.29 -3.97
CA ASN A 587 -11.82 -10.81 -3.97
C ASN A 587 -12.87 -10.05 -3.13
N ASP A 588 -12.44 -9.26 -2.14
CA ASP A 588 -13.32 -8.89 -1.02
C ASP A 588 -14.09 -7.57 -1.21
N ARG A 589 -13.96 -6.88 -2.36
CA ARG A 589 -14.57 -5.54 -2.58
C ARG A 589 -15.27 -5.36 -3.92
N ILE A 590 -15.86 -6.45 -4.41
CA ILE A 590 -16.52 -6.48 -5.71
C ILE A 590 -18.01 -6.77 -5.54
N PHE A 591 -18.84 -6.01 -6.25
CA PHE A 591 -20.26 -6.27 -6.42
C PHE A 591 -20.52 -6.66 -7.88
N GLU A 592 -20.98 -7.89 -8.13
CA GLU A 592 -21.30 -8.36 -9.48
C GLU A 592 -22.60 -7.69 -10.00
N THR A 593 -22.59 -7.23 -11.24
CA THR A 593 -23.76 -6.59 -11.87
C THR A 593 -23.79 -6.87 -13.37
N LYS A 594 -25.00 -6.84 -13.95
CA LYS A 594 -25.20 -6.89 -15.41
C LYS A 594 -25.62 -5.54 -15.99
N LYS A 595 -25.83 -4.52 -15.14
CA LYS A 595 -26.31 -3.18 -15.49
C LYS A 595 -25.18 -2.14 -15.58
N SER A 596 -23.92 -2.57 -15.59
CA SER A 596 -22.76 -1.69 -15.75
C SER A 596 -21.94 -2.07 -16.99
N VAL A 597 -21.02 -1.18 -17.36
CA VAL A 597 -20.03 -1.38 -18.44
C VAL A 597 -19.07 -2.51 -18.11
N TYR A 598 -18.86 -2.79 -16.83
CA TYR A 598 -18.16 -3.97 -16.35
C TYR A 598 -19.17 -4.92 -15.72
N ASP A 599 -18.87 -6.22 -15.70
CA ASP A 599 -19.66 -7.22 -14.96
C ASP A 599 -19.54 -7.09 -13.43
N TYR A 600 -18.90 -6.02 -12.97
CA TYR A 600 -18.64 -5.74 -11.58
C TYR A 600 -18.61 -4.23 -11.27
N ILE A 601 -18.74 -3.92 -9.99
CA ILE A 601 -18.49 -2.61 -9.39
C ILE A 601 -17.55 -2.82 -8.21
N TYR A 602 -16.45 -2.07 -8.19
CA TYR A 602 -15.57 -2.06 -7.04
C TYR A 602 -16.03 -0.99 -6.04
N TYR A 603 -16.18 -1.36 -4.78
CA TYR A 603 -16.60 -0.43 -3.72
C TYR A 603 -15.51 -0.25 -2.66
N ASP A 604 -15.36 0.99 -2.19
CA ASP A 604 -14.39 1.37 -1.17
C ASP A 604 -15.01 1.47 0.23
N SER A 605 -16.35 1.54 0.30
CA SER A 605 -17.10 1.69 1.53
C SER A 605 -18.41 0.89 1.54
N GLY A 606 -18.92 0.57 2.73
CA GLY A 606 -20.23 -0.06 2.89
C GLY A 606 -21.38 0.79 2.35
N VAL A 607 -21.22 2.12 2.33
CA VAL A 607 -22.18 3.05 1.71
C VAL A 607 -22.26 2.81 0.20
N GLU A 608 -21.12 2.72 -0.48
CA GLU A 608 -21.06 2.43 -1.91
C GLU A 608 -21.60 1.03 -2.24
N LYS A 609 -21.28 0.03 -1.42
CA LYS A 609 -21.82 -1.33 -1.57
C LYS A 609 -23.34 -1.34 -1.54
N LYS A 610 -23.94 -0.78 -0.48
CA LYS A 610 -25.41 -0.71 -0.34
C LYS A 610 -26.06 0.15 -1.42
N PHE A 611 -25.38 1.20 -1.87
CA PHE A 611 -25.87 2.02 -2.97
C PHE A 611 -25.92 1.23 -4.28
N ALA A 612 -24.87 0.47 -4.60
CA ALA A 612 -24.84 -0.42 -5.75
C ALA A 612 -25.92 -1.52 -5.67
N GLU A 613 -26.10 -2.15 -4.51
CA GLU A 613 -27.17 -3.12 -4.24
C GLU A 613 -28.56 -2.51 -4.49
N GLY A 614 -28.77 -1.27 -4.03
CA GLY A 614 -30.00 -0.51 -4.26
C GLY A 614 -30.25 -0.23 -5.75
N LEU A 615 -29.23 0.23 -6.48
CA LEU A 615 -29.32 0.48 -7.92
C LEU A 615 -29.62 -0.80 -8.72
N GLU A 616 -29.03 -1.93 -8.34
CA GLU A 616 -29.30 -3.22 -8.97
C GLU A 616 -30.77 -3.65 -8.75
N ALA A 617 -31.30 -3.43 -7.54
CA ALA A 617 -32.67 -3.81 -7.18
C ALA A 617 -33.76 -2.96 -7.86
N LEU A 618 -33.47 -1.69 -8.20
CA LEU A 618 -34.42 -0.79 -8.86
C LEU A 618 -34.65 -1.20 -10.32
N LYS A 619 -35.91 -1.43 -10.69
CA LYS A 619 -36.30 -1.79 -12.08
C LYS A 619 -36.16 -0.63 -13.05
N ASP A 620 -36.36 0.59 -12.56
CA ASP A 620 -36.29 1.82 -13.35
C ASP A 620 -34.84 2.22 -13.68
N VAL A 621 -33.85 1.65 -12.98
CA VAL A 621 -32.44 1.85 -13.30
C VAL A 621 -32.05 0.86 -14.39
N LYS A 622 -31.76 1.37 -15.59
CA LYS A 622 -31.30 0.56 -16.72
C LYS A 622 -29.79 0.33 -16.64
N TYR A 623 -29.02 1.42 -16.47
CA TYR A 623 -27.56 1.36 -16.34
C TYR A 623 -27.03 2.23 -15.21
N PHE A 624 -25.93 1.81 -14.59
CA PHE A 624 -25.17 2.63 -13.66
C PHE A 624 -23.67 2.31 -13.75
N ILE A 625 -22.84 3.33 -13.50
CA ILE A 625 -21.39 3.23 -13.56
C ILE A 625 -20.80 3.95 -12.36
N LYS A 626 -19.82 3.30 -11.71
CA LYS A 626 -18.88 4.01 -10.84
C LYS A 626 -17.83 4.67 -11.73
N LEU A 627 -17.80 6.00 -11.76
CA LEU A 627 -16.98 6.74 -12.71
C LEU A 627 -15.49 6.49 -12.44
N PRO A 628 -14.70 6.18 -13.46
CA PRO A 628 -13.30 5.83 -13.28
C PRO A 628 -12.46 7.04 -12.89
N GLY A 629 -11.35 6.83 -12.17
CA GLY A 629 -10.52 7.91 -11.62
C GLY A 629 -9.86 8.85 -12.65
N TRP A 630 -9.84 8.49 -13.93
CA TRP A 630 -9.42 9.37 -15.02
C TRP A 630 -10.50 10.36 -15.48
N PHE A 631 -11.76 10.15 -15.09
CA PHE A 631 -12.85 11.09 -15.30
C PHE A 631 -12.72 12.24 -14.29
N GLN A 632 -12.00 13.29 -14.70
CA GLN A 632 -11.62 14.37 -13.80
C GLN A 632 -12.23 15.71 -14.23
N ILE A 633 -12.82 16.40 -13.27
CA ILE A 633 -13.33 17.76 -13.41
C ILE A 633 -12.26 18.69 -12.83
N PRO A 634 -11.69 19.61 -13.63
CA PRO A 634 -10.75 20.60 -13.13
C PRO A 634 -11.45 21.50 -12.11
N THR A 635 -10.82 21.67 -10.94
CA THR A 635 -11.25 22.64 -9.95
C THR A 635 -10.06 23.47 -9.47
N PRO A 636 -10.28 24.68 -8.94
CA PRO A 636 -9.21 25.52 -8.37
C PRO A 636 -8.50 24.90 -7.17
N VAL A 637 -9.11 23.91 -6.53
CA VAL A 637 -8.59 23.20 -5.34
C VAL A 637 -8.11 21.78 -5.66
N GLY A 638 -7.83 21.51 -6.94
CA GLY A 638 -7.38 20.22 -7.47
C GLY A 638 -8.52 19.41 -8.09
N ASN A 639 -8.18 18.41 -8.90
CA ASN A 639 -9.15 17.66 -9.68
C ASN A 639 -10.19 16.94 -8.80
N TYR A 640 -11.43 16.89 -9.30
CA TYR A 640 -12.57 16.21 -8.69
C TYR A 640 -13.01 15.04 -9.58
N ASN A 641 -13.31 13.90 -8.98
CA ASN A 641 -13.86 12.73 -9.65
C ASN A 641 -15.15 12.35 -8.90
N PRO A 642 -16.33 12.45 -9.53
CA PRO A 642 -17.60 12.09 -8.91
C PRO A 642 -17.78 10.57 -8.87
N ASP A 643 -18.60 10.08 -7.94
CA ASP A 643 -18.74 8.63 -7.70
C ASP A 643 -19.56 7.90 -8.77
N TRP A 644 -20.82 8.30 -9.00
CA TRP A 644 -21.78 7.50 -9.78
C TRP A 644 -22.39 8.28 -10.94
N ALA A 645 -22.57 7.59 -12.06
CA ALA A 645 -23.42 8.01 -13.17
C ALA A 645 -24.53 6.99 -13.40
N ILE A 646 -25.79 7.44 -13.47
CA ILE A 646 -26.98 6.59 -13.48
C ILE A 646 -27.88 6.98 -14.66
N LEU A 647 -28.33 5.97 -15.39
CA LEU A 647 -29.36 6.05 -16.42
C LEU A 647 -30.64 5.42 -15.89
N ARG A 648 -31.63 6.26 -15.61
CA ARG A 648 -32.97 5.85 -15.21
C ARG A 648 -33.93 5.94 -16.40
N LYS A 649 -34.81 4.95 -16.53
CA LYS A 649 -35.85 4.85 -17.54
C LYS A 649 -37.18 4.45 -16.89
N ASN A 650 -38.04 5.43 -16.64
CA ASN A 650 -39.44 5.22 -16.24
C ASN A 650 -40.32 6.20 -17.02
N GLY A 651 -40.73 5.80 -18.23
CA GLY A 651 -41.26 6.73 -19.23
C GLY A 651 -40.11 7.47 -19.92
N ASP A 652 -39.72 8.62 -19.36
CA ASP A 652 -38.62 9.43 -19.87
C ASP A 652 -37.25 8.93 -19.39
N ILE A 653 -36.21 9.16 -20.21
CA ILE A 653 -34.82 8.85 -19.87
C ILE A 653 -34.23 10.03 -19.10
N VAL A 654 -33.69 9.76 -17.91
CA VAL A 654 -33.05 10.77 -17.05
C VAL A 654 -31.63 10.31 -16.73
N TYR A 655 -30.67 11.23 -16.88
CA TYR A 655 -29.27 11.03 -16.57
C TYR A 655 -28.93 11.75 -15.26
N LEU A 656 -28.39 11.00 -14.30
CA LEU A 656 -28.12 11.51 -12.96
C LEU A 656 -26.67 11.23 -12.58
N ILE A 657 -26.04 12.19 -11.91
CA ILE A 657 -24.77 12.01 -11.22
C ILE A 657 -25.02 12.07 -9.72
N ARG A 658 -24.45 11.13 -8.97
CA ARG A 658 -24.60 11.06 -7.52
C ARG A 658 -23.25 10.90 -6.85
N GLU A 659 -23.00 11.71 -5.83
CA GLU A 659 -21.86 11.58 -4.92
C GLU A 659 -22.32 10.89 -3.64
N THR A 660 -21.70 9.76 -3.28
CA THR A 660 -22.03 9.02 -2.07
C THR A 660 -21.22 9.50 -0.87
N LYS A 661 -21.88 9.81 0.25
CA LYS A 661 -21.22 10.15 1.53
C LYS A 661 -21.86 9.42 2.70
N ALA A 662 -21.09 9.23 3.76
CA ALA A 662 -21.61 8.58 4.97
C ALA A 662 -22.62 9.47 5.73
N THR A 663 -22.40 10.78 5.77
CA THR A 663 -23.34 11.77 6.35
C THR A 663 -23.22 13.12 5.64
N LYS A 664 -24.31 13.89 5.57
CA LYS A 664 -24.30 15.26 5.00
C LYS A 664 -23.49 16.25 5.85
N ASP A 665 -23.41 16.04 7.16
CA ASP A 665 -22.65 16.89 8.10
C ASP A 665 -21.13 16.86 7.86
N GLN A 666 -20.60 15.81 7.20
CA GLN A 666 -19.19 15.76 6.79
C GLN A 666 -18.78 16.88 5.83
N MET A 667 -19.74 17.52 5.16
CA MET A 667 -19.48 18.70 4.31
C MET A 667 -18.94 19.90 5.11
N GLN A 668 -19.06 19.93 6.44
CA GLN A 668 -18.52 21.04 7.23
C GLN A 668 -17.07 20.82 7.69
N LEU A 669 -16.60 19.57 7.74
CA LEU A 669 -15.33 19.20 8.38
C LEU A 669 -14.13 19.20 7.41
N ARG A 670 -14.37 19.01 6.11
CA ARG A 670 -13.32 18.95 5.08
C ARG A 670 -13.51 20.05 4.05
N GLY A 671 -13.03 21.25 4.36
CA GLY A 671 -13.18 22.43 3.48
C GLY A 671 -12.81 22.17 2.01
N PHE A 672 -11.77 21.36 1.74
CA PHE A 672 -11.35 21.00 0.39
C PHE A 672 -12.29 20.01 -0.33
N GLU A 673 -12.87 19.04 0.37
CA GLU A 673 -13.75 18.04 -0.24
C GLU A 673 -15.09 18.68 -0.60
N THR A 674 -15.62 19.50 0.31
CA THR A 674 -16.84 20.29 0.07
C THR A 674 -16.68 21.28 -1.07
N ALA A 675 -15.48 21.89 -1.19
CA ALA A 675 -15.14 22.75 -2.30
C ALA A 675 -15.25 22.01 -3.65
N LYS A 676 -14.67 20.81 -3.73
CA LYS A 676 -14.73 19.97 -4.94
C LYS A 676 -16.15 19.56 -5.29
N ILE A 677 -16.96 19.16 -4.31
CA ILE A 677 -18.38 18.83 -4.49
C ILE A 677 -19.16 20.01 -5.05
N LYS A 678 -18.98 21.22 -4.48
CA LYS A 678 -19.61 22.45 -4.99
C LYS A 678 -19.19 22.78 -6.42
N CYS A 679 -17.91 22.58 -6.75
CA CYS A 679 -17.43 22.72 -8.13
C CYS A 679 -18.08 21.68 -9.06
N GLY A 680 -18.20 20.43 -8.61
CA GLY A 680 -18.90 19.36 -9.32
C GLY A 680 -20.35 19.72 -9.65
N ALA A 681 -21.10 20.21 -8.66
CA ALA A 681 -22.49 20.66 -8.86
C ALA A 681 -22.60 21.72 -9.97
N ARG A 682 -21.74 22.73 -9.96
CA ARG A 682 -21.73 23.80 -11.00
C ARG A 682 -21.32 23.28 -12.38
N HIS A 683 -20.39 22.33 -12.43
CA HIS A 683 -20.00 21.68 -13.68
C HIS A 683 -21.19 20.95 -14.30
N PHE A 684 -21.88 20.11 -13.53
CA PHE A 684 -23.02 19.32 -14.02
C PHE A 684 -24.24 20.18 -14.36
N GLU A 685 -24.49 21.25 -13.59
CA GLU A 685 -25.47 22.28 -13.93
C GLU A 685 -25.17 22.91 -15.31
N THR A 686 -23.90 23.22 -15.58
CA THR A 686 -23.47 23.80 -16.86
C THR A 686 -23.70 22.84 -18.03
N ILE A 687 -23.45 21.54 -17.84
CA ILE A 687 -23.67 20.53 -18.89
C ILE A 687 -25.12 20.08 -19.01
N GLY A 688 -25.98 20.41 -18.04
CA GLY A 688 -27.42 20.10 -18.04
C GLY A 688 -27.75 18.72 -17.50
N VAL A 689 -26.93 18.21 -16.56
CA VAL A 689 -27.09 16.90 -15.94
C VAL A 689 -27.42 17.09 -14.46
N ASP A 690 -28.37 16.31 -13.94
CA ASP A 690 -28.77 16.39 -12.53
C ASP A 690 -27.67 15.84 -11.61
N TYR A 691 -27.25 16.62 -10.61
CA TYR A 691 -26.20 16.27 -9.66
C TYR A 691 -26.68 16.45 -8.23
N ASP A 692 -26.47 15.44 -7.38
CA ASP A 692 -26.79 15.54 -5.95
C ASP A 692 -25.85 14.71 -5.08
N VAL A 693 -25.77 15.07 -3.79
CA VAL A 693 -25.01 14.36 -2.76
C VAL A 693 -25.98 13.50 -1.93
N VAL A 694 -25.75 12.20 -1.94
CA VAL A 694 -26.64 11.21 -1.35
C VAL A 694 -25.97 10.42 -0.24
N THR A 695 -26.76 10.10 0.77
CA THR A 695 -26.36 9.23 1.88
C THR A 695 -26.91 7.81 1.74
N SER A 696 -27.95 7.64 0.93
CA SER A 696 -28.63 6.37 0.70
C SER A 696 -29.37 6.38 -0.65
N ILE A 697 -29.86 5.21 -1.06
CA ILE A 697 -30.64 5.07 -2.30
C ILE A 697 -31.97 5.84 -2.24
N SER A 698 -32.61 5.93 -1.06
CA SER A 698 -33.86 6.68 -0.88
C SER A 698 -33.69 8.18 -1.06
N ASP A 699 -32.49 8.70 -0.80
CA ASP A 699 -32.17 10.11 -0.96
C ASP A 699 -31.83 10.46 -2.41
N ALA A 700 -31.65 9.47 -3.28
CA ALA A 700 -31.14 9.67 -4.63
C ALA A 700 -32.20 10.14 -5.65
N ASN A 701 -33.46 10.23 -5.23
CA ASN A 701 -34.61 10.57 -6.09
C ASN A 701 -34.72 9.67 -7.33
N LEU A 702 -34.45 8.36 -7.15
CA LEU A 702 -34.42 7.34 -8.19
C LEU A 702 -35.70 6.50 -8.26
#